data_AF-A0A7K3DI87-F1
#
_entry.id   AF-A0A7K3DI87-F1
#
_cell.length_a   1.000
_cell.length_b   1.000
_cell.length_c   1.000
_cell.angle_alpha   90.00
_cell.angle_beta   90.00
_cell.angle_gamma   90.00
#
_symmetry.space_group_name_H-M   'P 1'
#
loop_
_entity.id
_entity.type
_entity.pdbx_description
1 polymer ?
#
loop_
_entity_poly.entity_id
_entity_poly.type
_entity_poly.pdbx_seq_one_letter_code
_entity_poly.pdbx_strand_id
1 'polypeptide(L)'
;MQPASESPQRPSGRLHRARALYRNVSKRRTAWLLLKDTVNSCMEYRILGLAAEAAFFTLLSVPPLLLSLVGLLAYVDTWTGADTIAGVRDNILEASRTVLTDEGVKEIAEPILDDVIKGGRPDVISIGFLISLWSGSRAVSTFVDTVTVMYGLDGVRGIVKTRLLAFLLFLAGIVVGSIALPLMIAGPDAVIALVPWSETVVQVLYWPVVLVLSVAFLTTLYHVSVPVRSPWIEDVPGALVALAMWIPGSFLLRLYITNTIEGPTIYGSLAAPVAVLLWIGVSAFAVLVGAAVNAAIDRVWPSVATAAARAANERHRTAAAAEYVAWATSRADEPADPEDPDMPSEFPERWSKFLPPEDVTSRLRTHTRRDPHPHDDADTEPETPLSRNQEWVNVTLDLGDGRGPRRFRRETNTMPNWAGSCWYELRYLDPHNSEQLVDPAVEQYWMGPREGMPTGGVDLYVGGAEHAVLHLLYARFWSKVLFDLGHVSSAEPFHKLFNQGMIQAYVYRDARGIAVPAAEVEERDGAYYHQGEKVSRLLGKMGKSLKNAVTPDEICAEYGADTLRLYEMAMGPLDVSRPWDTRAVVGQFRLLQRLWRNIVDEETGETTVADVPEADIDAATLRALHKAIDGVRGDLEGMRFNTAIAKVTELNNHLTKAYAGGALPRSVAERLVLLVAPLAPHVAEELWRKLGRTDSVVHVDFPAADPAYVVDETVTCVVQIKGKVKARLEVSPAVSDEELERTALADEKVVAALAGAGIRKVIVRAPKLVNIVPA
;
A
#
# COMPACT_ATOMS: atom_id res chain seq x y z
N MET A 1 -22.60 -65.00 -2.89
CA MET A 1 -23.39 -65.16 -4.13
C MET A 1 -23.57 -63.77 -4.72
N GLN A 2 -22.97 -63.57 -5.89
CA GLN A 2 -23.04 -62.47 -6.87
C GLN A 2 -22.97 -60.96 -6.47
N PRO A 3 -22.19 -60.17 -7.22
CA PRO A 3 -21.98 -58.72 -7.03
C PRO A 3 -22.95 -57.90 -7.90
N ALA A 4 -23.25 -56.66 -7.50
CA ALA A 4 -23.88 -55.67 -8.37
C ALA A 4 -22.86 -54.57 -8.68
N SER A 5 -22.28 -54.70 -9.88
CA SER A 5 -21.59 -53.65 -10.60
C SER A 5 -22.58 -52.58 -11.05
N GLU A 6 -22.44 -51.36 -10.57
CA GLU A 6 -22.99 -50.19 -11.26
C GLU A 6 -21.85 -49.25 -11.66
N SER A 7 -21.44 -49.38 -12.91
CA SER A 7 -20.69 -48.37 -13.63
C SER A 7 -21.51 -47.07 -13.74
N PRO A 8 -20.93 -45.89 -13.52
CA PRO A 8 -21.66 -44.64 -13.68
C PRO A 8 -21.99 -44.41 -15.16
N GLN A 9 -23.28 -44.34 -15.48
CA GLN A 9 -23.75 -43.95 -16.80
C GLN A 9 -23.18 -42.57 -17.16
N ARG A 10 -22.44 -42.50 -18.28
CA ARG A 10 -22.10 -41.22 -18.93
C ARG A 10 -23.38 -40.58 -19.46
N PRO A 11 -23.71 -39.32 -19.12
CA PRO A 11 -24.78 -38.61 -19.80
C PRO A 11 -24.34 -38.29 -21.23
N SER A 12 -25.05 -38.84 -22.21
CA SER A 12 -24.96 -38.49 -23.61
C SER A 12 -25.70 -37.17 -23.87
N GLY A 13 -24.97 -36.06 -23.90
CA GLY A 13 -25.51 -34.77 -24.33
C GLY A 13 -24.49 -33.66 -24.19
N ARG A 14 -24.03 -33.10 -25.31
CA ARG A 14 -22.93 -32.11 -25.36
C ARG A 14 -23.21 -30.75 -24.70
N LEU A 15 -24.40 -30.50 -24.14
CA LEU A 15 -24.81 -29.15 -23.70
C LEU A 15 -25.77 -29.13 -22.47
N HIS A 16 -25.51 -29.91 -21.43
CA HIS A 16 -26.17 -29.67 -20.13
C HIS A 16 -25.15 -29.33 -19.04
N ARG A 17 -24.74 -28.04 -19.00
CA ARG A 17 -24.07 -27.45 -17.84
C ARG A 17 -25.06 -27.37 -16.68
N ALA A 18 -24.79 -28.05 -15.58
CA ALA A 18 -25.56 -27.90 -14.35
C ALA A 18 -25.38 -26.47 -13.81
N ARG A 19 -26.48 -25.73 -13.64
CA ARG A 19 -26.49 -24.43 -12.93
C ARG A 19 -26.27 -24.69 -11.44
N ALA A 20 -25.06 -24.45 -10.94
CA ALA A 20 -24.73 -24.70 -9.53
C ALA A 20 -25.21 -23.56 -8.61
N LEU A 21 -24.97 -22.29 -8.97
CA LEU A 21 -25.22 -21.14 -8.09
C LEU A 21 -26.55 -20.40 -8.33
N TYR A 22 -27.18 -20.51 -9.51
CA TYR A 22 -28.36 -19.70 -9.87
C TYR A 22 -29.48 -20.54 -10.53
N ARG A 23 -29.92 -21.62 -9.86
CA ARG A 23 -30.87 -22.60 -10.43
C ARG A 23 -32.25 -21.98 -10.76
N ASN A 24 -32.70 -20.96 -10.02
CA ASN A 24 -34.05 -20.37 -10.11
C ASN A 24 -34.10 -18.87 -10.48
N VAL A 25 -33.11 -18.35 -11.21
CA VAL A 25 -32.98 -16.90 -11.50
C VAL A 25 -33.32 -16.59 -12.97
N SER A 26 -34.05 -15.49 -13.23
CA SER A 26 -34.39 -15.04 -14.58
C SER A 26 -33.13 -14.70 -15.39
N LYS A 27 -33.15 -14.88 -16.72
CA LYS A 27 -31.97 -14.64 -17.60
C LYS A 27 -31.36 -13.25 -17.41
N ARG A 28 -32.19 -12.21 -17.23
CA ARG A 28 -31.75 -10.83 -16.97
C ARG A 28 -31.02 -10.70 -15.63
N ARG A 29 -31.53 -11.36 -14.58
CA ARG A 29 -30.92 -11.32 -13.25
C ARG A 29 -29.65 -12.17 -13.19
N THR A 30 -29.55 -13.28 -13.93
CA THR A 30 -28.28 -14.02 -14.09
C THR A 30 -27.21 -13.18 -14.80
N ALA A 31 -27.56 -12.46 -15.86
CA ALA A 31 -26.62 -11.58 -16.55
C ALA A 31 -26.13 -10.43 -15.64
N TRP A 32 -27.04 -9.82 -14.87
CA TRP A 32 -26.68 -8.81 -13.87
C TRP A 32 -25.76 -9.36 -12.77
N LEU A 33 -26.04 -10.57 -12.27
CA LEU A 33 -25.22 -11.21 -11.25
C LEU A 33 -23.83 -11.57 -11.77
N LEU A 34 -23.72 -12.09 -12.99
CA LEU A 34 -22.42 -12.34 -13.63
C LEU A 34 -21.61 -11.05 -13.81
N LEU A 35 -22.26 -9.96 -14.22
CA LEU A 35 -21.60 -8.66 -14.32
C LEU A 35 -21.13 -8.18 -12.94
N LYS A 36 -21.99 -8.27 -11.92
CA LYS A 36 -21.65 -7.90 -10.54
C LYS A 36 -20.50 -8.75 -10.00
N ASP A 37 -20.53 -10.06 -10.19
CA ASP A 37 -19.49 -10.99 -9.73
C ASP A 37 -18.16 -10.76 -10.46
N THR A 38 -18.22 -10.42 -11.76
CA THR A 38 -17.04 -10.00 -12.53
C THR A 38 -16.44 -8.72 -11.94
N VAL A 39 -17.24 -7.67 -11.76
CA VAL A 39 -16.79 -6.37 -11.21
C VAL A 39 -16.23 -6.54 -9.80
N ASN A 40 -16.92 -7.31 -8.95
CA ASN A 40 -16.45 -7.61 -7.60
C ASN A 40 -15.11 -8.35 -7.63
N SER A 41 -14.96 -9.35 -8.49
CA SER A 41 -13.69 -10.06 -8.68
C SER A 41 -12.58 -9.11 -9.17
N CYS A 42 -12.91 -8.18 -10.08
CA CYS A 42 -11.95 -7.18 -10.55
C CYS A 42 -11.42 -6.29 -9.43
N MET A 43 -12.30 -5.89 -8.51
CA MET A 43 -11.95 -5.06 -7.34
C MET A 43 -11.19 -5.87 -6.29
N GLU A 44 -11.67 -7.06 -5.94
CA GLU A 44 -11.08 -7.96 -4.94
C GLU A 44 -9.63 -8.32 -5.29
N TYR A 45 -9.37 -8.66 -6.56
CA TYR A 45 -8.04 -9.02 -7.02
C TYR A 45 -7.19 -7.84 -7.50
N ARG A 46 -7.64 -6.59 -7.30
CA ARG A 46 -6.91 -5.37 -7.70
C ARG A 46 -6.44 -5.41 -9.17
N ILE A 47 -7.31 -5.80 -10.10
CA ILE A 47 -6.94 -6.00 -11.52
C ILE A 47 -6.24 -4.78 -12.12
N LEU A 48 -6.65 -3.56 -11.75
CA LEU A 48 -6.02 -2.33 -12.25
C LEU A 48 -4.53 -2.25 -11.85
N GLY A 49 -4.19 -2.64 -10.62
CA GLY A 49 -2.80 -2.67 -10.15
C GLY A 49 -1.97 -3.74 -10.86
N LEU A 50 -2.56 -4.93 -11.07
CA LEU A 50 -1.91 -6.04 -11.78
C LEU A 50 -1.73 -5.73 -13.28
N ALA A 51 -2.67 -5.00 -13.89
CA ALA A 51 -2.55 -4.51 -15.26
C ALA A 51 -1.40 -3.49 -15.38
N ALA A 52 -1.25 -2.59 -14.41
CA ALA A 52 -0.14 -1.65 -14.36
C ALA A 52 1.22 -2.35 -14.17
N GLU A 53 1.27 -3.39 -13.32
CA GLU A 53 2.45 -4.23 -13.14
C GLU A 53 2.85 -4.93 -14.46
N ALA A 54 1.90 -5.59 -15.13
CA ALA A 54 2.13 -6.24 -16.41
C ALA A 54 2.59 -5.24 -17.48
N ALA A 55 2.02 -4.04 -17.50
CA ALA A 55 2.39 -2.99 -18.44
C ALA A 55 3.81 -2.46 -18.21
N PHE A 56 4.19 -2.25 -16.95
CA PHE A 56 5.54 -1.82 -16.57
C PHE A 56 6.59 -2.83 -17.02
N PHE A 57 6.40 -4.12 -16.72
CA PHE A 57 7.35 -5.17 -17.12
C PHE A 57 7.37 -5.38 -18.65
N THR A 58 6.22 -5.25 -19.32
CA THR A 58 6.18 -5.31 -20.79
C THR A 58 6.99 -4.15 -21.40
N LEU A 59 6.78 -2.92 -20.93
CA LEU A 59 7.52 -1.75 -21.40
C LEU A 59 9.03 -1.89 -21.16
N LEU A 60 9.42 -2.39 -19.99
CA LEU A 60 10.83 -2.63 -19.65
C LEU A 60 11.49 -3.68 -20.56
N SER A 61 10.70 -4.64 -21.07
CA SER A 61 11.21 -5.70 -21.96
C SER A 61 11.47 -5.25 -23.40
N VAL A 62 10.70 -4.28 -23.91
CA VAL A 62 10.67 -3.97 -25.36
C VAL A 62 11.98 -3.38 -25.89
N PRO A 63 12.58 -2.32 -25.29
CA PRO A 63 13.80 -1.72 -25.83
C PRO A 63 14.99 -2.69 -25.83
N PRO A 64 15.32 -3.40 -24.72
CA PRO A 64 16.42 -4.35 -24.73
C PRO A 64 16.17 -5.54 -25.67
N LEU A 65 14.92 -5.98 -25.84
CA LEU A 65 14.57 -7.04 -26.80
C LEU A 65 14.85 -6.60 -28.24
N LEU A 66 14.41 -5.40 -28.63
CA LEU A 66 14.64 -4.84 -29.97
C LEU A 66 16.13 -4.68 -30.26
N LEU A 67 16.88 -4.08 -29.34
CA LEU A 67 18.33 -3.91 -29.49
C LEU A 67 19.06 -5.26 -29.59
N SER A 68 18.61 -6.25 -28.84
CA SER A 68 19.20 -7.59 -28.89
C SER A 68 18.90 -8.34 -30.19
N LEU A 69 17.68 -8.18 -30.73
CA LEU A 69 17.29 -8.73 -32.03
C LEU A 69 18.10 -8.09 -33.16
N VAL A 70 18.31 -6.77 -33.13
CA VAL A 70 19.15 -6.06 -34.10
C VAL A 70 20.61 -6.50 -33.98
N GLY A 71 21.13 -6.60 -32.75
CA GLY A 71 22.47 -7.12 -32.51
C GLY A 71 22.65 -8.54 -33.06
N LEU A 72 21.66 -9.42 -32.88
CA LEU A 72 21.66 -10.77 -33.45
C LEU A 72 21.59 -10.76 -34.99
N LEU A 73 20.74 -9.91 -35.57
CA LEU A 73 20.63 -9.74 -37.01
C LEU A 73 21.93 -9.22 -37.63
N ALA A 74 22.71 -8.39 -36.91
CA ALA A 74 24.01 -7.95 -37.39
C ALA A 74 25.01 -9.12 -37.59
N TYR A 75 24.99 -10.10 -36.69
CA TYR A 75 25.75 -11.34 -36.85
C TYR A 75 25.23 -12.20 -38.01
N VAL A 76 23.92 -12.25 -38.24
CA VAL A 76 23.34 -13.01 -39.36
C VAL A 76 23.66 -12.32 -40.69
N ASP A 77 23.63 -10.99 -40.75
CA ASP A 77 23.87 -10.25 -41.98
C ASP A 77 25.34 -10.30 -42.43
N THR A 78 26.29 -10.30 -41.49
CA THR A 78 27.70 -10.58 -41.82
C THR A 78 27.88 -11.97 -42.46
N TRP A 79 26.93 -12.88 -42.24
CA TRP A 79 26.90 -14.21 -42.85
C TRP A 79 26.07 -14.29 -44.13
N THR A 80 25.00 -13.49 -44.28
CA THR A 80 24.07 -13.54 -45.44
C THR A 80 24.30 -12.46 -46.49
N GLY A 81 25.00 -11.37 -46.18
CA GLY A 81 25.44 -10.32 -47.12
C GLY A 81 24.31 -9.53 -47.79
N ALA A 82 23.16 -9.36 -47.12
CA ALA A 82 22.02 -8.64 -47.68
C ALA A 82 21.88 -7.35 -46.90
N ASP A 83 22.11 -6.16 -47.49
CA ASP A 83 22.12 -4.81 -46.86
C ASP A 83 20.85 -4.42 -46.05
N THR A 84 20.43 -5.26 -45.11
CA THR A 84 19.12 -5.29 -44.44
C THR A 84 19.21 -4.52 -43.13
N ILE A 85 20.41 -4.46 -42.53
CA ILE A 85 20.68 -3.71 -41.29
C ILE A 85 20.42 -2.21 -41.47
N ALA A 86 20.80 -1.62 -42.61
CA ALA A 86 20.63 -0.18 -42.84
C ALA A 86 19.15 0.22 -42.85
N GLY A 87 18.31 -0.56 -43.54
CA GLY A 87 16.87 -0.35 -43.56
C GLY A 87 16.20 -0.59 -42.20
N VAL A 88 16.65 -1.60 -41.44
CA VAL A 88 16.15 -1.87 -40.08
C VAL A 88 16.55 -0.75 -39.11
N ARG A 89 17.77 -0.23 -39.22
CA ARG A 89 18.26 0.92 -38.43
C ARG A 89 17.39 2.14 -38.67
N ASP A 90 17.17 2.51 -39.92
CA ASP A 90 16.43 3.71 -40.27
C ASP A 90 14.94 3.59 -39.87
N ASN A 91 14.33 2.41 -40.05
CA ASN A 91 12.97 2.14 -39.56
C ASN A 91 12.86 2.24 -38.02
N ILE A 92 13.88 1.78 -37.27
CA ILE A 92 13.88 1.89 -35.80
C ILE A 92 14.06 3.33 -35.36
N LEU A 93 14.93 4.10 -36.02
CA LEU A 93 15.12 5.53 -35.70
C LEU A 93 13.88 6.33 -36.05
N GLU A 94 13.21 6.02 -37.16
CA GLU A 94 11.96 6.64 -37.56
C GLU A 94 10.82 6.30 -36.60
N ALA A 95 10.68 5.03 -36.21
CA ALA A 95 9.76 4.63 -35.14
C ALA A 95 10.11 5.29 -33.80
N SER A 96 11.39 5.43 -33.47
CA SER A 96 11.86 6.09 -32.25
C SER A 96 11.52 7.57 -32.26
N ARG A 97 11.53 8.26 -33.40
CA ARG A 97 11.09 9.68 -33.52
C ARG A 97 9.60 9.87 -33.27
N THR A 98 8.77 8.83 -33.42
CA THR A 98 7.35 8.90 -33.04
C THR A 98 7.13 8.89 -31.53
N VAL A 99 8.15 8.48 -30.76
CA VAL A 99 8.07 8.28 -29.30
C VAL A 99 9.02 9.23 -28.55
N LEU A 100 10.23 9.43 -29.04
CA LEU A 100 11.25 10.26 -28.41
C LEU A 100 11.36 11.61 -29.13
N THR A 101 11.80 12.64 -28.41
CA THR A 101 12.14 13.92 -29.02
C THR A 101 13.33 13.76 -29.97
N ASP A 102 13.44 14.61 -30.99
CA ASP A 102 14.56 14.59 -31.94
C ASP A 102 15.93 14.64 -31.24
N GLU A 103 16.02 15.36 -30.12
CA GLU A 103 17.21 15.44 -29.27
C GLU A 103 17.48 14.11 -28.54
N GLY A 104 16.46 13.47 -27.98
CA GLY A 104 16.59 12.14 -27.36
C GLY A 104 16.94 11.04 -28.37
N VAL A 105 16.44 11.12 -29.60
CA VAL A 105 16.84 10.19 -30.66
C VAL A 105 18.30 10.39 -31.04
N LYS A 106 18.75 11.64 -31.26
CA LYS A 106 20.13 11.93 -31.68
C LYS A 106 21.17 11.73 -30.59
N GLU A 107 20.85 12.04 -29.33
CA GLU A 107 21.82 11.97 -28.22
C GLU A 107 21.83 10.62 -27.52
N ILE A 108 20.76 9.82 -27.61
CA ILE A 108 20.62 8.56 -26.87
C ILE A 108 20.38 7.37 -27.80
N ALA A 109 19.30 7.39 -28.59
CA ALA A 109 18.91 6.22 -29.38
C ALA A 109 19.88 5.91 -30.53
N GLU A 110 20.31 6.93 -31.27
CA GLU A 110 21.22 6.80 -32.42
C GLU A 110 22.63 6.35 -32.00
N PRO A 111 23.28 6.91 -30.96
CA PRO A 111 24.55 6.39 -30.47
C PRO A 111 24.47 4.96 -29.95
N ILE A 112 23.40 4.59 -29.21
CA ILE A 112 23.22 3.23 -28.71
C ILE A 112 23.04 2.23 -29.86
N LEU A 113 22.24 2.58 -30.86
CA LEU A 113 21.98 1.72 -32.02
C LEU A 113 23.25 1.56 -32.87
N ASP A 114 23.99 2.65 -33.08
CA ASP A 114 25.27 2.64 -33.78
C ASP A 114 26.33 1.83 -33.02
N ASP A 115 26.41 1.93 -31.70
CA ASP A 115 27.33 1.15 -30.86
C ASP A 115 26.99 -0.34 -30.88
N VAL A 116 25.70 -0.70 -30.90
CA VAL A 116 25.25 -2.10 -31.00
C VAL A 116 25.54 -2.67 -32.39
N ILE A 117 25.35 -1.90 -33.46
CA ILE A 117 25.56 -2.34 -34.84
C ILE A 117 27.04 -2.38 -35.22
N LYS A 118 27.83 -1.37 -34.85
CA LYS A 118 29.26 -1.23 -35.22
C LYS A 118 30.21 -1.87 -34.22
N GLY A 119 29.86 -1.87 -32.94
CA GLY A 119 30.78 -2.14 -31.83
C GLY A 119 30.92 -3.61 -31.41
N GLY A 120 30.09 -4.52 -31.94
CA GLY A 120 30.23 -5.95 -31.70
C GLY A 120 30.48 -6.31 -30.23
N ARG A 121 29.69 -5.74 -29.31
CA ARG A 121 29.77 -6.00 -27.86
C ARG A 121 28.79 -7.11 -27.45
N PRO A 122 29.18 -8.41 -27.55
CA PRO A 122 28.30 -9.54 -27.26
C PRO A 122 27.83 -9.54 -25.80
N ASP A 123 28.60 -8.94 -24.89
CA ASP A 123 28.27 -8.81 -23.47
C ASP A 123 27.02 -7.95 -23.23
N VAL A 124 26.94 -6.77 -23.87
CA VAL A 124 25.80 -5.85 -23.72
C VAL A 124 24.54 -6.42 -24.39
N ILE A 125 24.69 -7.01 -25.57
CA ILE A 125 23.60 -7.68 -26.29
C ILE A 125 23.06 -8.86 -25.47
N SER A 126 23.95 -9.67 -24.87
CA SER A 126 23.55 -10.85 -24.09
C SER A 126 22.87 -10.48 -22.77
N ILE A 127 23.38 -9.48 -22.05
CA ILE A 127 22.79 -9.04 -20.78
C ILE A 127 21.44 -8.35 -21.01
N GLY A 128 21.35 -7.45 -22.00
CA GLY A 128 20.09 -6.81 -22.38
C GLY A 128 19.03 -7.81 -22.82
N PHE A 129 19.42 -8.84 -23.58
CA PHE A 129 18.54 -9.91 -24.00
C PHE A 129 18.01 -10.71 -22.80
N LEU A 130 18.88 -11.13 -21.87
CA LEU A 130 18.46 -11.86 -20.67
C LEU A 130 17.53 -11.04 -19.78
N ILE A 131 17.78 -9.74 -19.64
CA ILE A 131 16.89 -8.81 -18.92
C ILE A 131 15.53 -8.71 -19.61
N SER A 132 15.50 -8.62 -20.96
CA SER A 132 14.23 -8.58 -21.71
C SER A 132 13.43 -9.86 -21.54
N LEU A 133 14.07 -11.03 -21.59
CA LEU A 133 13.44 -12.33 -21.43
C LEU A 133 12.88 -12.51 -20.02
N TRP A 134 13.65 -12.08 -19.00
CA TRP A 134 13.20 -12.10 -17.61
C TRP A 134 12.01 -11.17 -17.39
N SER A 135 12.12 -9.93 -17.87
CA SER A 135 11.10 -8.90 -17.70
C SER A 135 9.79 -9.26 -18.43
N GLY A 136 9.89 -9.73 -19.67
CA GLY A 136 8.74 -10.19 -20.43
C GLY A 136 8.08 -11.44 -19.84
N SER A 137 8.88 -12.42 -19.37
CA SER A 137 8.37 -13.57 -18.62
C SER A 137 7.66 -13.18 -17.33
N ARG A 138 8.12 -12.10 -16.66
CA ARG A 138 7.45 -11.53 -15.49
C ARG A 138 6.09 -10.95 -15.84
N ALA A 139 5.99 -10.16 -16.91
CA ALA A 139 4.70 -9.65 -17.38
C ALA A 139 3.70 -10.78 -17.68
N VAL A 140 4.13 -11.84 -18.38
CA VAL A 140 3.29 -13.01 -18.67
C VAL A 140 2.91 -13.77 -17.40
N SER A 141 3.82 -13.89 -16.43
CA SER A 141 3.52 -14.55 -15.15
C SER A 141 2.40 -13.85 -14.39
N THR A 142 2.33 -12.52 -14.42
CA THR A 142 1.25 -11.75 -13.81
C THR A 142 -0.11 -12.16 -14.39
N PHE A 143 -0.22 -12.35 -15.72
CA PHE A 143 -1.46 -12.86 -16.33
C PHE A 143 -1.78 -14.29 -15.88
N VAL A 144 -0.82 -15.22 -15.97
CA VAL A 144 -1.02 -16.64 -15.64
C VAL A 144 -1.42 -16.84 -14.18
N ASP A 145 -0.73 -16.18 -13.25
CA ASP A 145 -0.99 -16.28 -11.82
C ASP A 145 -2.36 -15.69 -11.49
N THR A 146 -2.68 -14.50 -12.04
CA THR A 146 -3.96 -13.83 -11.82
C THR A 146 -5.13 -14.67 -12.32
N VAL A 147 -5.04 -15.21 -13.54
CA VAL A 147 -6.06 -16.10 -14.10
C VAL A 147 -6.23 -17.34 -13.20
N THR A 148 -5.13 -17.96 -12.76
CA THR A 148 -5.18 -19.15 -11.90
C THR A 148 -5.87 -18.88 -10.56
N VAL A 149 -5.56 -17.73 -9.94
CA VAL A 149 -6.16 -17.28 -8.68
C VAL A 149 -7.65 -16.99 -8.83
N MET A 150 -8.07 -16.34 -9.93
CA MET A 150 -9.48 -16.03 -10.18
C MET A 150 -10.36 -17.28 -10.25
N TYR A 151 -9.82 -18.39 -10.77
CA TYR A 151 -10.49 -19.69 -10.81
C TYR A 151 -10.46 -20.43 -9.46
N GLY A 152 -9.73 -19.94 -8.46
CA GLY A 152 -9.58 -20.56 -7.14
C GLY A 152 -8.64 -21.78 -7.13
N LEU A 153 -7.69 -21.81 -8.08
CA LEU A 153 -6.79 -22.95 -8.31
C LEU A 153 -5.33 -22.61 -7.97
N ASP A 154 -5.13 -21.62 -7.10
CA ASP A 154 -3.81 -21.29 -6.58
C ASP A 154 -3.19 -22.48 -5.84
N GLY A 155 -1.86 -22.61 -5.98
CA GLY A 155 -1.09 -23.72 -5.39
C GLY A 155 -1.04 -25.01 -6.21
N VAL A 156 -1.96 -25.24 -7.17
CA VAL A 156 -2.04 -26.52 -7.91
C VAL A 156 -0.83 -26.79 -8.82
N ARG A 157 -0.32 -25.76 -9.50
CA ARG A 157 0.78 -25.92 -10.50
C ARG A 157 2.17 -25.86 -9.85
N GLY A 158 2.32 -25.24 -8.69
CA GLY A 158 3.61 -24.96 -8.05
C GLY A 158 4.43 -23.87 -8.76
N ILE A 159 5.33 -23.21 -8.02
CA ILE A 159 6.02 -21.99 -8.47
C ILE A 159 6.90 -22.24 -9.72
N VAL A 160 7.66 -23.34 -9.74
CA VAL A 160 8.61 -23.65 -10.82
C VAL A 160 7.90 -23.87 -12.15
N LYS A 161 6.82 -24.67 -12.16
CA LYS A 161 6.07 -24.96 -13.39
C LYS A 161 5.34 -23.72 -13.91
N THR A 162 4.82 -22.87 -13.02
CA THR A 162 4.18 -21.62 -13.44
C THR A 162 5.18 -20.65 -14.05
N ARG A 163 6.39 -20.52 -13.48
CA ARG A 163 7.47 -19.71 -14.04
C ARG A 163 7.94 -20.22 -15.42
N LEU A 164 8.11 -21.53 -15.56
CA LEU A 164 8.49 -22.14 -16.83
C LEU A 164 7.42 -21.93 -17.90
N LEU A 165 6.14 -22.08 -17.54
CA LEU A 165 5.03 -21.85 -18.45
C LEU A 165 4.97 -20.39 -18.93
N ALA A 166 5.09 -19.43 -18.01
CA ALA A 166 5.10 -18.01 -18.35
C ALA A 166 6.26 -17.67 -19.30
N PHE A 167 7.44 -18.25 -19.08
CA PHE A 167 8.59 -18.09 -19.98
C PHE A 167 8.32 -18.66 -21.38
N LEU A 168 7.76 -19.88 -21.49
CA LEU A 168 7.42 -20.48 -22.78
C LEU A 168 6.32 -19.72 -23.51
N LEU A 169 5.30 -19.25 -22.79
CA LEU A 169 4.23 -18.41 -23.34
C LEU A 169 4.77 -17.06 -23.80
N PHE A 170 5.75 -16.48 -23.10
CA PHE A 170 6.42 -15.26 -23.54
C PHE A 170 7.18 -15.46 -24.86
N LEU A 171 7.95 -16.55 -24.99
CA LEU A 171 8.63 -16.89 -26.25
C LEU A 171 7.64 -17.11 -27.40
N ALA A 172 6.55 -17.84 -27.15
CA ALA A 172 5.48 -18.01 -28.13
C ALA A 172 4.81 -16.67 -28.49
N GLY A 173 4.60 -15.81 -27.50
CA GLY A 173 4.09 -14.45 -27.68
C GLY A 173 4.99 -13.57 -28.54
N ILE A 174 6.32 -13.68 -28.41
CA ILE A 174 7.27 -12.98 -29.28
C ILE A 174 7.12 -13.46 -30.73
N VAL A 175 7.07 -14.77 -30.97
CA VAL A 175 6.94 -15.33 -32.32
C VAL A 175 5.61 -14.96 -32.97
N VAL A 176 4.51 -15.02 -32.22
CA VAL A 176 3.20 -14.61 -32.73
C VAL A 176 3.16 -13.10 -32.93
N GLY A 177 3.70 -12.32 -31.99
CA GLY A 177 3.75 -10.86 -32.04
C GLY A 177 4.60 -10.32 -33.18
N SER A 178 5.72 -10.96 -33.51
CA SER A 178 6.59 -10.57 -34.63
C SER A 178 5.93 -10.78 -36.00
N ILE A 179 4.90 -11.62 -36.09
CA ILE A 179 4.10 -11.84 -37.29
C ILE A 179 2.86 -10.93 -37.26
N ALA A 180 2.10 -10.96 -36.16
CA ALA A 180 0.82 -10.27 -36.05
C ALA A 180 0.93 -8.74 -36.03
N LEU A 181 1.96 -8.18 -35.36
CA LEU A 181 2.12 -6.73 -35.22
C LEU A 181 2.48 -6.06 -36.56
N PRO A 182 3.46 -6.55 -37.36
CA PRO A 182 3.73 -5.99 -38.68
C PRO A 182 2.57 -6.14 -39.65
N LEU A 183 1.86 -7.28 -39.63
CA LEU A 183 0.61 -7.45 -40.38
C LEU A 183 -0.38 -6.33 -40.00
N MET A 184 -0.69 -6.18 -38.71
CA MET A 184 -1.67 -5.19 -38.24
C MET A 184 -1.29 -3.74 -38.60
N ILE A 185 0.00 -3.39 -38.59
CA ILE A 185 0.50 -2.05 -38.93
C ILE A 185 0.54 -1.83 -40.46
N ALA A 186 1.02 -2.80 -41.22
CA ALA A 186 1.21 -2.68 -42.67
C ALA A 186 -0.11 -2.72 -43.46
N GLY A 187 -1.18 -3.21 -42.84
CA GLY A 187 -2.50 -3.26 -43.45
C GLY A 187 -2.64 -4.31 -44.56
N PRO A 188 -3.79 -4.37 -45.24
CA PRO A 188 -4.05 -5.36 -46.29
C PRO A 188 -3.10 -5.20 -47.49
N ASP A 189 -2.60 -4.00 -47.75
CA ASP A 189 -1.76 -3.68 -48.92
C ASP A 189 -0.43 -4.44 -48.93
N ALA A 190 0.17 -4.69 -47.75
CA ALA A 190 1.39 -5.49 -47.63
C ALA A 190 1.16 -6.99 -47.94
N VAL A 191 -0.02 -7.52 -47.64
CA VAL A 191 -0.39 -8.91 -47.96
C VAL A 191 -0.71 -9.05 -49.45
N ILE A 192 -1.31 -8.02 -50.05
CA ILE A 192 -1.58 -7.95 -51.50
C ILE A 192 -0.27 -7.98 -52.30
N ALA A 193 0.80 -7.35 -51.80
CA ALA A 193 2.12 -7.40 -52.44
C ALA A 193 2.74 -8.82 -52.50
N LEU A 194 2.40 -9.70 -51.55
CA LEU A 194 2.87 -11.09 -51.49
C LEU A 194 1.95 -12.07 -52.25
N VAL A 195 0.65 -11.75 -52.38
CA VAL A 195 -0.35 -12.59 -53.06
C VAL A 195 -1.21 -11.71 -53.99
N PRO A 196 -0.69 -11.27 -55.15
CA PRO A 196 -1.32 -10.26 -56.01
C PRO A 196 -2.58 -10.74 -56.78
N TRP A 197 -2.94 -12.01 -56.68
CA TRP A 197 -4.03 -12.64 -57.44
C TRP A 197 -5.38 -12.62 -56.69
N SER A 198 -5.44 -11.95 -55.53
CA SER A 198 -6.63 -11.97 -54.67
C SER A 198 -6.86 -10.68 -53.88
N GLU A 199 -6.59 -9.51 -54.47
CA GLU A 199 -6.74 -8.18 -53.85
C GLU A 199 -8.07 -7.98 -53.11
N THR A 200 -9.20 -8.27 -53.78
CA THR A 200 -10.55 -8.14 -53.20
C THR A 200 -10.78 -9.12 -52.04
N VAL A 201 -10.23 -10.34 -52.14
CA VAL A 201 -10.38 -11.36 -51.10
C VAL A 201 -9.55 -11.01 -49.87
N VAL A 202 -8.32 -10.51 -50.08
CA VAL A 202 -7.42 -10.07 -49.01
C VAL A 202 -8.05 -8.89 -48.27
N GLN A 203 -8.48 -7.83 -48.96
CA GLN A 203 -9.08 -6.65 -48.30
C GLN A 203 -10.33 -6.99 -47.45
N VAL A 204 -11.18 -7.91 -47.92
CA VAL A 204 -12.40 -8.30 -47.18
C VAL A 204 -12.11 -9.26 -46.03
N LEU A 205 -11.23 -10.26 -46.24
CA LEU A 205 -10.96 -11.29 -45.22
C LEU A 205 -9.90 -10.87 -44.20
N TYR A 206 -9.13 -9.82 -44.46
CA TYR A 206 -8.03 -9.37 -43.60
C TYR A 206 -8.46 -9.14 -42.14
N TRP A 207 -9.41 -8.22 -41.91
CA TRP A 207 -9.87 -7.88 -40.57
C TRP A 207 -10.62 -9.02 -39.86
N PRO A 208 -11.51 -9.78 -40.52
CA PRO A 208 -12.09 -11.00 -39.94
C PRO A 208 -11.04 -12.03 -39.53
N VAL A 209 -10.02 -12.27 -40.36
CA VAL A 209 -8.93 -13.22 -40.04
C VAL A 209 -8.12 -12.72 -38.85
N VAL A 210 -7.74 -11.43 -38.82
CA VAL A 210 -7.04 -10.82 -37.67
C VAL A 210 -7.88 -10.93 -36.39
N LEU A 211 -9.20 -10.69 -36.46
CA LEU A 211 -10.08 -10.82 -35.31
C LEU A 211 -10.15 -12.27 -34.81
N VAL A 212 -10.30 -13.24 -35.71
CA VAL A 212 -10.34 -14.67 -35.37
C VAL A 212 -9.02 -15.12 -34.75
N LEU A 213 -7.88 -14.68 -35.30
CA LEU A 213 -6.56 -14.98 -34.74
C LEU A 213 -6.38 -14.37 -33.36
N SER A 214 -6.82 -13.13 -33.14
CA SER A 214 -6.78 -12.47 -31.82
C SER A 214 -7.66 -13.17 -30.79
N VAL A 215 -8.88 -13.58 -31.16
CA VAL A 215 -9.75 -14.39 -30.29
C VAL A 215 -9.05 -15.71 -29.97
N ALA A 216 -8.55 -16.42 -30.98
CA ALA A 216 -7.88 -17.71 -30.78
C ALA A 216 -6.64 -17.59 -29.88
N PHE A 217 -5.87 -16.52 -30.02
CA PHE A 217 -4.72 -16.23 -29.17
C PHE A 217 -5.13 -16.00 -27.72
N LEU A 218 -6.09 -15.10 -27.46
CA LEU A 218 -6.56 -14.80 -26.11
C LEU A 218 -7.23 -16.02 -25.44
N THR A 219 -8.05 -16.76 -26.18
CA THR A 219 -8.66 -18.00 -25.69
C THR A 219 -7.57 -19.02 -25.32
N THR A 220 -6.52 -19.15 -26.13
CA THR A 220 -5.40 -20.06 -25.83
C THR A 220 -4.61 -19.59 -24.60
N LEU A 221 -4.39 -18.28 -24.43
CA LEU A 221 -3.75 -17.72 -23.24
C LEU A 221 -4.53 -18.08 -21.97
N TYR A 222 -5.85 -17.88 -21.95
CA TYR A 222 -6.69 -18.23 -20.80
C TYR A 222 -6.69 -19.74 -20.56
N HIS A 223 -6.88 -20.53 -21.62
CA HIS A 223 -6.94 -21.98 -21.54
C HIS A 223 -5.68 -22.59 -20.95
N VAL A 224 -4.50 -22.14 -21.40
CA VAL A 224 -3.21 -22.62 -20.91
C VAL A 224 -2.89 -22.08 -19.51
N SER A 225 -3.42 -20.91 -19.15
CA SER A 225 -3.23 -20.34 -17.82
C SER A 225 -3.89 -21.17 -16.72
N VAL A 226 -5.02 -21.83 -17.00
CA VAL A 226 -5.71 -22.70 -16.03
C VAL A 226 -4.99 -24.06 -15.89
N PRO A 227 -4.67 -24.53 -14.67
CA PRO A 227 -3.88 -25.75 -14.46
C PRO A 227 -4.61 -27.06 -14.75
N VAL A 228 -5.91 -26.99 -15.06
CA VAL A 228 -6.78 -28.14 -15.26
C VAL A 228 -7.38 -28.07 -16.67
N ARG A 229 -7.47 -29.22 -17.34
CA ARG A 229 -7.97 -29.28 -18.72
C ARG A 229 -9.48 -29.04 -18.78
N SER A 230 -9.90 -27.84 -19.18
CA SER A 230 -11.26 -27.51 -19.64
C SER A 230 -11.37 -27.62 -21.17
N PRO A 231 -12.56 -27.69 -21.76
CA PRO A 231 -12.71 -27.49 -23.20
C PRO A 231 -12.29 -26.07 -23.62
N TRP A 232 -11.48 -25.94 -24.68
CA TRP A 232 -10.97 -24.65 -25.18
C TRP A 232 -12.09 -23.62 -25.50
N ILE A 233 -13.28 -24.10 -25.90
CA ILE A 233 -14.43 -23.23 -26.23
C ILE A 233 -14.99 -22.50 -25.00
N GLU A 234 -14.69 -22.96 -23.78
CA GLU A 234 -15.18 -22.34 -22.55
C GLU A 234 -14.53 -20.99 -22.26
N ASP A 235 -13.35 -20.74 -22.82
CA ASP A 235 -12.57 -19.52 -22.60
C ASP A 235 -12.83 -18.44 -23.68
N VAL A 236 -13.62 -18.75 -24.71
CA VAL A 236 -13.99 -17.84 -25.81
C VAL A 236 -14.80 -16.62 -25.35
N PRO A 237 -15.80 -16.73 -24.44
CA PRO A 237 -16.60 -15.57 -24.01
C PRO A 237 -15.73 -14.44 -23.43
N GLY A 238 -14.76 -14.76 -22.59
CA GLY A 238 -13.82 -13.80 -22.02
C GLY A 238 -12.92 -13.15 -23.06
N ALA A 239 -12.48 -13.89 -24.08
CA ALA A 239 -11.70 -13.34 -25.19
C ALA A 239 -12.50 -12.32 -26.02
N LEU A 240 -13.78 -12.61 -26.26
CA LEU A 240 -14.69 -11.67 -26.92
C LEU A 240 -14.93 -10.41 -26.09
N VAL A 241 -15.10 -10.55 -24.76
CA VAL A 241 -15.26 -9.39 -23.86
C VAL A 241 -13.97 -8.56 -23.79
N ALA A 242 -12.80 -9.21 -23.71
CA ALA A 242 -11.52 -8.53 -23.74
C ALA A 242 -11.36 -7.68 -25.01
N LEU A 243 -11.66 -8.24 -26.19
CA LEU A 243 -11.61 -7.49 -27.45
C LEU A 243 -12.66 -6.37 -27.51
N ALA A 244 -13.89 -6.63 -27.07
CA ALA A 244 -14.96 -5.64 -27.03
C ALA A 244 -14.65 -4.49 -26.07
N MET A 245 -13.85 -4.71 -25.02
CA MET A 245 -13.38 -3.68 -24.09
C MET A 245 -12.13 -2.96 -24.62
N TRP A 246 -11.24 -3.70 -25.28
CA TRP A 246 -9.98 -3.17 -25.82
C TRP A 246 -10.20 -2.16 -26.94
N ILE A 247 -11.15 -2.39 -27.86
CA ILE A 247 -11.41 -1.49 -29.00
C ILE A 247 -11.85 -0.09 -28.52
N PRO A 248 -12.90 0.07 -27.69
CA PRO A 248 -13.28 1.37 -27.14
C PRO A 248 -12.22 1.95 -26.21
N GLY A 249 -11.56 1.11 -25.39
CA GLY A 249 -10.50 1.56 -24.49
C GLY A 249 -9.32 2.18 -25.26
N SER A 250 -8.91 1.55 -26.36
CA SER A 250 -7.86 2.06 -27.24
C SER A 250 -8.28 3.34 -27.96
N PHE A 251 -9.53 3.44 -28.39
CA PHE A 251 -10.08 4.65 -29.01
C PHE A 251 -10.14 5.84 -28.02
N LEU A 252 -10.64 5.60 -26.80
CA LEU A 252 -10.71 6.62 -25.75
C LEU A 252 -9.33 7.08 -25.32
N LEU A 253 -8.39 6.15 -25.17
CA LEU A 253 -7.01 6.49 -24.86
C LEU A 253 -6.37 7.31 -25.98
N ARG A 254 -6.61 6.95 -27.25
CA ARG A 254 -6.15 7.75 -28.40
C ARG A 254 -6.71 9.17 -28.33
N LEU A 255 -8.02 9.33 -28.09
CA LEU A 255 -8.64 10.64 -27.95
C LEU A 255 -8.01 11.45 -26.80
N TYR A 256 -7.76 10.80 -25.66
CA TYR A 256 -7.09 11.44 -24.52
C TYR A 256 -5.67 11.90 -24.86
N ILE A 257 -4.87 11.03 -25.48
CA ILE A 257 -3.50 11.34 -25.89
C ILE A 257 -3.49 12.48 -26.91
N THR A 258 -4.30 12.40 -27.97
CA THR A 258 -4.38 13.44 -29.00
C THR A 258 -4.79 14.79 -28.39
N ASN A 259 -5.77 14.84 -27.50
CA ASN A 259 -6.24 16.11 -26.93
C ASN A 259 -5.33 16.69 -25.83
N THR A 260 -4.54 15.85 -25.14
CA THR A 260 -3.75 16.26 -23.97
C THR A 260 -2.26 16.37 -24.27
N ILE A 261 -1.76 15.61 -25.25
CA ILE A 261 -0.34 15.47 -25.57
C ILE A 261 0.03 16.22 -26.86
N GLU A 262 -0.90 16.48 -27.79
CA GLU A 262 -0.63 17.36 -28.94
C GLU A 262 -0.70 18.85 -28.53
N GLY A 263 0.37 19.33 -27.90
CA GLY A 263 0.60 20.71 -27.47
C GLY A 263 1.97 20.87 -26.76
N PRO A 264 2.40 22.07 -26.32
CA PRO A 264 3.59 22.22 -25.49
C PRO A 264 3.33 21.60 -24.11
N THR A 265 3.61 20.30 -23.97
CA THR A 265 3.35 19.55 -22.75
C THR A 265 4.39 19.81 -21.66
N ILE A 266 3.95 19.83 -20.41
CA ILE A 266 4.80 19.82 -19.20
C ILE A 266 5.64 18.54 -19.04
N TYR A 267 5.35 17.48 -19.81
CA TYR A 267 6.02 16.18 -19.73
C TYR A 267 7.19 16.01 -20.71
N GLY A 268 7.35 16.91 -21.69
CA GLY A 268 8.51 16.90 -22.60
C GLY A 268 8.77 15.54 -23.25
N SER A 269 9.99 15.03 -23.13
CA SER A 269 10.42 13.72 -23.67
C SER A 269 9.84 12.50 -22.96
N LEU A 270 9.17 12.66 -21.80
CA LEU A 270 8.52 11.56 -21.08
C LEU A 270 7.11 11.25 -21.59
N ALA A 271 6.52 12.12 -22.42
CA ALA A 271 5.13 12.01 -22.84
C ALA A 271 4.83 10.70 -23.59
N ALA A 272 5.70 10.27 -24.49
CA ALA A 272 5.41 9.07 -25.28
C ALA A 272 5.71 7.73 -24.57
N PRO A 273 6.78 7.57 -23.76
CA PRO A 273 6.90 6.39 -22.91
C PRO A 273 5.68 6.22 -21.98
N VAL A 274 5.14 7.33 -21.46
CA VAL A 274 3.90 7.32 -20.67
C VAL A 274 2.71 6.92 -21.55
N ALA A 275 2.59 7.43 -22.77
CA ALA A 275 1.52 7.05 -23.70
C ALA A 275 1.54 5.54 -24.05
N VAL A 276 2.74 5.00 -24.33
CA VAL A 276 2.94 3.57 -24.59
C VAL A 276 2.60 2.75 -23.34
N LEU A 277 3.05 3.18 -22.15
CA LEU A 277 2.72 2.52 -20.89
C LEU A 277 1.20 2.47 -20.65
N LEU A 278 0.50 3.58 -20.87
CA LEU A 278 -0.95 3.67 -20.73
C LEU A 278 -1.67 2.76 -21.73
N TRP A 279 -1.18 2.68 -22.97
CA TRP A 279 -1.76 1.81 -24.00
C TRP A 279 -1.60 0.33 -23.68
N ILE A 280 -0.39 -0.07 -23.22
CA ILE A 280 -0.15 -1.43 -22.74
C ILE A 280 -1.02 -1.69 -21.49
N GLY A 281 -1.15 -0.71 -20.59
CA GLY A 281 -1.99 -0.81 -19.38
C GLY A 281 -3.47 -1.05 -19.68
N VAL A 282 -4.06 -0.29 -20.61
CA VAL A 282 -5.44 -0.49 -21.07
C VAL A 282 -5.61 -1.87 -21.72
N SER A 283 -4.61 -2.32 -22.48
CA SER A 283 -4.61 -3.64 -23.11
C SER A 283 -4.56 -4.78 -22.07
N ALA A 284 -3.64 -4.68 -21.11
CA ALA A 284 -3.51 -5.63 -20.00
C ALA A 284 -4.80 -5.68 -19.15
N PHE A 285 -5.40 -4.52 -18.89
CA PHE A 285 -6.66 -4.42 -18.18
C PHE A 285 -7.80 -5.16 -18.89
N ALA A 286 -7.97 -4.91 -20.20
CA ALA A 286 -9.00 -5.58 -21.00
C ALA A 286 -8.83 -7.12 -20.99
N VAL A 287 -7.59 -7.61 -21.09
CA VAL A 287 -7.27 -9.05 -21.02
C VAL A 287 -7.61 -9.64 -19.65
N LEU A 288 -7.29 -8.96 -18.55
CA LEU A 288 -7.59 -9.45 -17.20
C LEU A 288 -9.09 -9.42 -16.89
N VAL A 289 -9.83 -8.42 -17.39
CA VAL A 289 -11.30 -8.40 -17.28
C VAL A 289 -11.92 -9.56 -18.07
N GLY A 290 -11.41 -9.88 -19.26
CA GLY A 290 -11.83 -11.07 -20.00
C GLY A 290 -11.63 -12.36 -19.22
N ALA A 291 -10.49 -12.50 -18.51
CA ALA A 291 -10.25 -13.63 -17.62
C ALA A 291 -11.22 -13.69 -16.44
N ALA A 292 -11.53 -12.54 -15.83
CA ALA A 292 -12.49 -12.44 -14.74
C ALA A 292 -13.90 -12.87 -15.17
N VAL A 293 -14.31 -12.53 -16.40
CA VAL A 293 -15.59 -12.98 -16.98
C VAL A 293 -15.60 -14.51 -17.13
N ASN A 294 -14.53 -15.11 -17.65
CA ASN A 294 -14.47 -16.56 -17.79
C ASN A 294 -14.50 -17.26 -16.42
N ALA A 295 -13.79 -16.72 -15.42
CA ALA A 295 -13.84 -17.23 -14.05
C ALA A 295 -15.24 -17.11 -13.42
N ALA A 296 -15.94 -16.00 -13.65
CA ALA A 296 -17.31 -15.81 -13.18
C ALA A 296 -18.29 -16.79 -13.86
N ILE A 297 -18.13 -17.02 -15.17
CA ILE A 297 -18.91 -18.02 -15.92
C ILE A 297 -18.64 -19.43 -15.37
N ASP A 298 -17.39 -19.79 -15.10
CA ASP A 298 -17.02 -21.08 -14.52
C ASP A 298 -17.56 -21.25 -13.09
N ARG A 299 -17.65 -20.19 -12.28
CA ARG A 299 -18.30 -20.28 -10.96
C ARG A 299 -19.79 -20.63 -11.08
N VAL A 300 -20.50 -20.06 -12.04
CA VAL A 300 -21.95 -20.30 -12.24
C VAL A 300 -22.24 -21.63 -12.92
N TRP A 301 -21.39 -22.00 -13.89
CA TRP A 301 -21.47 -23.24 -14.65
C TRP A 301 -20.11 -23.93 -14.70
N PRO A 302 -19.69 -24.57 -13.61
CA PRO A 302 -18.35 -25.12 -13.53
C PRO A 302 -18.20 -26.35 -14.43
N SER A 303 -17.03 -26.46 -15.05
CA SER A 303 -16.63 -27.71 -15.66
C SER A 303 -16.41 -28.77 -14.56
N VAL A 304 -16.60 -30.06 -14.89
CA VAL A 304 -16.37 -31.15 -13.93
C VAL A 304 -14.93 -31.13 -13.39
N ALA A 305 -13.97 -30.76 -14.24
CA ALA A 305 -12.56 -30.74 -13.90
C ALA A 305 -12.21 -29.55 -12.98
N THR A 306 -12.72 -28.35 -13.27
CA THR A 306 -12.52 -27.15 -12.43
C THR A 306 -13.25 -27.25 -11.10
N ALA A 307 -14.48 -27.79 -11.07
CA ALA A 307 -15.21 -28.08 -9.84
C ALA A 307 -14.47 -29.06 -8.93
N ALA A 308 -14.00 -30.19 -9.49
CA ALA A 308 -13.29 -31.22 -8.73
C ALA A 308 -11.96 -30.69 -8.16
N ALA A 309 -11.22 -29.90 -8.95
CA ALA A 309 -9.97 -29.30 -8.51
C ALA A 309 -10.17 -28.23 -7.43
N ARG A 310 -11.22 -27.40 -7.53
CA ARG A 310 -11.58 -26.42 -6.50
C ARG A 310 -11.98 -27.09 -5.19
N ALA A 311 -12.82 -28.12 -5.26
CA ALA A 311 -13.21 -28.89 -4.09
C ALA A 311 -12.03 -29.64 -3.44
N ALA A 312 -11.07 -30.12 -4.24
CA ALA A 312 -9.84 -30.70 -3.71
C ALA A 312 -8.97 -29.65 -3.00
N ASN A 313 -8.82 -28.46 -3.60
CA ASN A 313 -8.05 -27.36 -2.99
C ASN A 313 -8.70 -26.87 -1.69
N GLU A 314 -10.03 -26.77 -1.67
CA GLU A 314 -10.81 -26.42 -0.48
C GLU A 314 -10.64 -27.48 0.63
N ARG A 315 -10.69 -28.77 0.29
CA ARG A 315 -10.38 -29.87 1.24
C ARG A 315 -8.97 -29.76 1.83
N HIS A 316 -7.98 -29.39 1.03
CA HIS A 316 -6.61 -29.18 1.53
C HIS A 316 -6.54 -27.97 2.48
N ARG A 317 -7.23 -26.86 2.16
CA ARG A 317 -7.30 -25.70 3.04
C ARG A 317 -8.04 -25.99 4.34
N THR A 318 -9.16 -26.71 4.29
CA THR A 318 -9.92 -27.10 5.48
C THR A 318 -9.14 -28.12 6.32
N ALA A 319 -8.40 -29.05 5.70
CA ALA A 319 -7.54 -29.97 6.42
C ALA A 319 -6.38 -29.25 7.13
N ALA A 320 -5.72 -28.30 6.46
CA ALA A 320 -4.68 -27.48 7.07
C ALA A 320 -5.24 -26.59 8.20
N ALA A 321 -6.44 -26.04 8.03
CA ALA A 321 -7.13 -25.29 9.08
C ALA A 321 -7.52 -26.19 10.26
N ALA A 322 -7.99 -27.41 10.00
CA ALA A 322 -8.35 -28.39 11.02
C ALA A 322 -7.10 -28.91 11.77
N GLU A 323 -5.98 -29.10 11.09
CA GLU A 323 -4.69 -29.44 11.71
C GLU A 323 -4.17 -28.29 12.58
N TYR A 324 -4.32 -27.05 12.13
CA TYR A 324 -4.02 -25.86 12.94
C TYR A 324 -4.94 -25.75 14.16
N VAL A 325 -6.25 -25.98 14.02
CA VAL A 325 -7.19 -26.00 15.13
C VAL A 325 -6.86 -27.14 16.09
N ALA A 326 -6.56 -28.34 15.59
CA ALA A 326 -6.15 -29.48 16.41
C ALA A 326 -4.86 -29.19 17.19
N TRP A 327 -3.87 -28.57 16.55
CA TRP A 327 -2.63 -28.10 17.19
C TRP A 327 -2.90 -27.04 18.27
N ALA A 328 -3.78 -26.07 17.99
CA ALA A 328 -4.19 -25.06 18.96
C ALA A 328 -4.97 -25.66 20.14
N THR A 329 -5.81 -26.67 19.88
CA THR A 329 -6.58 -27.37 20.91
C THR A 329 -5.68 -28.26 21.77
N SER A 330 -4.66 -28.91 21.19
CA SER A 330 -3.69 -29.71 21.96
C SER A 330 -2.81 -28.88 22.89
N ARG A 331 -2.62 -27.58 22.61
CA ARG A 331 -1.95 -26.62 23.51
C ARG A 331 -2.87 -26.06 24.59
N ALA A 332 -4.19 -26.15 24.43
CA ALA A 332 -5.15 -25.67 25.43
C ALA A 332 -5.28 -26.61 26.65
N ASP A 333 -4.86 -27.88 26.50
CA ASP A 333 -4.85 -28.89 27.56
C ASP A 333 -3.48 -29.03 28.27
N GLU A 334 -2.44 -28.27 27.87
CA GLU A 334 -1.18 -28.20 28.62
C GLU A 334 -1.37 -27.32 29.86
N PRO A 335 -0.93 -27.77 31.06
CA PRO A 335 -0.95 -26.92 32.25
C PRO A 335 -0.10 -25.68 32.00
N ALA A 336 -0.67 -24.49 32.22
CA ALA A 336 0.00 -23.21 32.03
C ALA A 336 1.37 -23.21 32.71
N ASP A 337 2.41 -22.97 31.91
CA ASP A 337 3.76 -22.76 32.40
C ASP A 337 3.77 -21.46 33.22
N PRO A 338 4.08 -21.48 34.53
CA PRO A 338 4.11 -20.27 35.35
C PRO A 338 5.18 -19.25 34.92
N GLU A 339 6.08 -19.60 34.00
CA GLU A 339 7.07 -18.68 33.41
C GLU A 339 6.68 -18.15 32.00
N ASP A 340 5.54 -18.58 31.43
CA ASP A 340 5.01 -18.09 30.14
C ASP A 340 3.88 -17.06 30.37
N PRO A 341 4.11 -15.75 30.16
CA PRO A 341 3.12 -14.72 30.41
C PRO A 341 2.15 -14.64 29.23
N ASP A 342 1.23 -15.59 29.15
CA ASP A 342 0.12 -15.53 28.21
C ASP A 342 -0.78 -14.32 28.57
N MET A 343 -0.65 -13.24 27.80
CA MET A 343 -1.52 -12.07 27.87
C MET A 343 -2.95 -12.47 27.44
N PRO A 344 -3.96 -12.39 28.33
CA PRO A 344 -5.34 -12.58 27.94
C PRO A 344 -5.74 -11.47 26.96
N SER A 345 -6.40 -11.83 25.87
CA SER A 345 -7.03 -10.87 24.97
C SER A 345 -7.92 -9.93 25.78
N GLU A 346 -7.58 -8.64 25.78
CA GLU A 346 -8.38 -7.61 26.43
C GLU A 346 -9.76 -7.47 25.77
N PHE A 347 -10.75 -8.17 26.32
CA PHE A 347 -12.12 -7.70 26.56
C PHE A 347 -12.64 -8.43 27.82
N PRO A 348 -13.53 -7.81 28.61
CA PRO A 348 -13.36 -7.85 30.05
C PRO A 348 -14.06 -9.02 30.75
N GLU A 349 -13.29 -10.02 31.16
CA GLU A 349 -13.73 -10.93 32.23
C GLU A 349 -13.93 -10.21 33.57
N ARG A 350 -13.39 -8.99 33.73
CA ARG A 350 -13.69 -8.13 34.88
C ARG A 350 -15.13 -7.63 34.94
N TRP A 351 -15.87 -7.64 33.82
CA TRP A 351 -17.26 -7.15 33.76
C TRP A 351 -18.30 -8.29 33.68
N SER A 352 -17.89 -9.55 33.59
CA SER A 352 -18.79 -10.72 33.65
C SER A 352 -19.18 -11.11 35.09
N LYS A 353 -18.66 -10.43 36.12
CA LYS A 353 -19.06 -10.62 37.52
C LYS A 353 -20.35 -9.85 37.91
N PHE A 354 -21.28 -9.68 36.97
CA PHE A 354 -22.64 -9.25 37.26
C PHE A 354 -23.58 -10.47 37.31
N LEU A 355 -23.29 -11.39 38.24
CA LEU A 355 -24.29 -12.32 38.73
C LEU A 355 -24.42 -12.08 40.23
N PRO A 356 -25.65 -12.00 40.78
CA PRO A 356 -25.85 -11.80 42.21
C PRO A 356 -25.04 -12.82 43.03
N PRO A 357 -24.44 -12.43 44.17
CA PRO A 357 -23.64 -13.33 45.01
C PRO A 357 -24.38 -14.58 45.51
N GLU A 358 -25.71 -14.61 45.36
CA GLU A 358 -26.60 -15.58 45.99
C GLU A 358 -26.86 -16.83 45.15
N ASP A 359 -26.49 -16.86 43.87
CA ASP A 359 -26.71 -18.03 43.01
C ASP A 359 -25.49 -18.98 42.97
N VAL A 360 -25.21 -19.58 44.14
CA VAL A 360 -24.17 -20.61 44.31
C VAL A 360 -24.56 -21.92 43.58
N THR A 361 -25.84 -22.13 43.34
CA THR A 361 -26.41 -23.29 42.64
C THR A 361 -26.01 -23.38 41.17
N SER A 362 -25.84 -22.24 40.49
CA SER A 362 -25.39 -22.21 39.09
C SER A 362 -23.94 -22.67 38.90
N ARG A 363 -23.08 -22.44 39.90
CA ARG A 363 -21.64 -22.81 39.86
C ARG A 363 -21.37 -24.28 40.13
N LEU A 364 -22.34 -25.00 40.70
CA LEU A 364 -22.21 -26.43 41.07
C LEU A 364 -22.78 -27.38 40.01
N ARG A 365 -23.43 -26.88 38.95
CA ARG A 365 -23.80 -27.71 37.81
C ARG A 365 -22.64 -27.81 36.85
N THR A 366 -21.72 -28.73 37.14
CA THR A 366 -20.90 -29.34 36.11
C THR A 366 -21.84 -29.89 35.03
N HIS A 367 -21.85 -29.27 33.86
CA HIS A 367 -22.47 -29.86 32.69
C HIS A 367 -21.79 -31.21 32.45
N THR A 368 -22.48 -32.29 32.81
CA THR A 368 -22.14 -33.63 32.35
C THR A 368 -22.10 -33.57 30.83
N ARG A 369 -20.88 -33.69 30.30
CA ARG A 369 -20.59 -33.79 28.88
C ARG A 369 -21.42 -34.95 28.33
N ARG A 370 -22.55 -34.64 27.69
CA ARG A 370 -23.32 -35.64 26.93
C ARG A 370 -22.42 -36.11 25.78
N ASP A 371 -22.45 -37.42 25.55
CA ASP A 371 -21.68 -38.13 24.54
C ASP A 371 -21.57 -37.38 23.21
N PRO A 372 -20.40 -37.41 22.55
CA PRO A 372 -20.25 -36.86 21.20
C PRO A 372 -20.98 -37.79 20.22
N HIS A 373 -22.25 -37.51 19.96
CA HIS A 373 -22.87 -38.02 18.75
C HIS A 373 -22.19 -37.38 17.52
N PRO A 374 -21.92 -38.14 16.45
CA PRO A 374 -21.40 -37.58 15.22
C PRO A 374 -22.45 -36.63 14.66
N HIS A 375 -22.12 -35.34 14.64
CA HIS A 375 -22.99 -34.29 14.14
C HIS A 375 -23.06 -34.37 12.61
N ASP A 376 -24.22 -34.79 12.09
CA ASP A 376 -24.61 -34.60 10.70
C ASP A 376 -25.18 -33.16 10.57
N ASP A 377 -24.30 -32.16 10.60
CA ASP A 377 -24.62 -30.72 10.66
C ASP A 377 -25.11 -30.13 9.33
N ALA A 378 -25.32 -30.94 8.29
CA ALA A 378 -25.67 -30.45 6.95
C ALA A 378 -27.08 -29.85 6.86
N ASP A 379 -27.99 -30.26 7.75
CA ASP A 379 -29.42 -29.92 7.71
C ASP A 379 -29.91 -29.13 8.94
N THR A 380 -29.02 -28.62 9.79
CA THR A 380 -29.40 -27.83 10.98
C THR A 380 -29.57 -26.34 10.62
N GLU A 381 -30.70 -25.75 11.00
CA GLU A 381 -30.87 -24.30 10.90
C GLU A 381 -30.08 -23.60 12.02
N PRO A 382 -29.23 -22.61 11.70
CA PRO A 382 -28.46 -21.90 12.72
C PRO A 382 -29.38 -21.05 13.61
N GLU A 383 -29.46 -21.41 14.89
CA GLU A 383 -30.17 -20.66 15.93
C GLU A 383 -29.23 -19.75 16.71
N THR A 384 -29.69 -18.54 17.09
CA THR A 384 -28.89 -17.64 17.93
C THR A 384 -28.84 -18.15 19.38
N PRO A 385 -27.76 -17.86 20.14
CA PRO A 385 -27.71 -18.25 21.55
C PRO A 385 -28.90 -17.73 22.38
N LEU A 386 -29.40 -16.52 22.07
CA LEU A 386 -30.56 -15.94 22.75
C LEU A 386 -31.86 -16.68 22.43
N SER A 387 -32.04 -17.20 21.21
CA SER A 387 -33.29 -17.90 20.83
C SER A 387 -33.51 -19.20 21.61
N ARG A 388 -32.44 -19.77 22.17
CA ARG A 388 -32.50 -20.97 23.01
C ARG A 388 -33.04 -20.69 24.42
N ASN A 389 -32.96 -19.45 24.90
CA ASN A 389 -33.47 -19.05 26.21
C ASN A 389 -34.94 -18.60 26.11
N GLN A 390 -35.86 -19.56 26.17
CA GLN A 390 -37.30 -19.31 26.02
C GLN A 390 -37.88 -18.40 27.09
N GLU A 391 -37.30 -18.37 28.29
CA GLU A 391 -37.75 -17.48 29.38
C GLU A 391 -37.39 -16.02 29.10
N TRP A 392 -36.20 -15.76 28.56
CA TRP A 392 -35.77 -14.41 28.18
C TRP A 392 -36.51 -13.91 26.93
N VAL A 393 -36.74 -14.79 25.94
CA VAL A 393 -37.34 -14.45 24.64
C VAL A 393 -38.82 -14.12 24.76
N ASN A 394 -39.58 -14.87 25.57
CA ASN A 394 -41.01 -14.70 25.70
C ASN A 394 -41.33 -13.81 26.90
N VAL A 395 -41.81 -12.59 26.64
CA VAL A 395 -42.11 -11.61 27.69
C VAL A 395 -43.58 -11.21 27.65
N THR A 396 -44.18 -10.97 28.82
CA THR A 396 -45.50 -10.34 28.91
C THR A 396 -45.31 -8.88 29.30
N LEU A 397 -45.73 -7.95 28.44
CA LEU A 397 -45.62 -6.51 28.66
C LEU A 397 -46.99 -5.84 28.50
N ASP A 398 -47.21 -4.79 29.28
CA ASP A 398 -48.24 -3.79 29.00
C ASP A 398 -47.56 -2.58 28.36
N LEU A 399 -47.92 -2.26 27.12
CA LEU A 399 -47.31 -1.17 26.35
C LEU A 399 -48.00 0.18 26.60
N GLY A 400 -49.03 0.24 27.45
CA GLY A 400 -49.80 1.46 27.71
C GLY A 400 -50.71 1.88 26.55
N ASP A 401 -50.97 0.99 25.58
CA ASP A 401 -51.84 1.24 24.41
C ASP A 401 -53.32 0.93 24.67
N GLY A 402 -53.71 0.75 25.95
CA GLY A 402 -55.07 0.46 26.38
C GLY A 402 -55.55 -0.98 26.14
N ARG A 403 -54.69 -1.86 25.63
CA ARG A 403 -55.02 -3.28 25.34
C ARG A 403 -54.63 -4.26 26.45
N GLY A 404 -54.06 -3.74 27.55
CA GLY A 404 -53.59 -4.52 28.68
C GLY A 404 -52.37 -5.41 28.38
N PRO A 405 -51.95 -6.23 29.36
CA PRO A 405 -50.77 -7.09 29.24
C PRO A 405 -50.91 -8.14 28.14
N ARG A 406 -49.90 -8.22 27.26
CA ARG A 406 -49.85 -9.19 26.15
C ARG A 406 -48.49 -9.88 26.07
N ARG A 407 -48.49 -11.08 25.49
CA ARG A 407 -47.26 -11.84 25.19
C ARG A 407 -46.58 -11.31 23.94
N PHE A 408 -45.28 -11.08 24.04
CA PHE A 408 -44.40 -10.67 22.96
C PHE A 408 -43.18 -11.58 22.89
N ARG A 409 -42.60 -11.65 21.69
CA ARG A 409 -41.31 -12.31 21.45
C ARG A 409 -40.26 -11.22 21.24
N ARG A 410 -39.18 -11.24 22.03
CA ARG A 410 -38.03 -10.34 21.82
C ARG A 410 -37.35 -10.66 20.49
N GLU A 411 -36.74 -9.64 19.86
CA GLU A 411 -35.78 -9.86 18.78
C GLU A 411 -34.58 -10.64 19.35
N THR A 412 -34.15 -11.65 18.61
CA THR A 412 -33.08 -12.58 19.03
C THR A 412 -31.77 -12.33 18.29
N ASN A 413 -31.79 -11.46 17.28
CA ASN A 413 -30.62 -10.92 16.63
C ASN A 413 -30.02 -9.78 17.46
N THR A 414 -28.70 -9.73 17.53
CA THR A 414 -27.98 -8.63 18.14
C THR A 414 -27.60 -7.59 17.09
N MET A 415 -27.47 -6.34 17.52
CA MET A 415 -26.84 -5.33 16.66
C MET A 415 -25.38 -5.73 16.40
N PRO A 416 -24.86 -5.47 15.18
CA PRO A 416 -23.47 -5.75 14.87
C PRO A 416 -22.53 -4.82 15.66
N ASN A 417 -21.26 -5.20 15.79
CA ASN A 417 -20.26 -4.45 16.57
C ASN A 417 -20.16 -2.97 16.18
N TRP A 418 -20.34 -2.64 14.90
CA TRP A 418 -20.29 -1.26 14.42
C TRP A 418 -21.45 -0.40 14.92
N ALA A 419 -22.56 -0.96 15.40
CA ALA A 419 -23.64 -0.16 15.99
C ALA A 419 -23.17 0.66 17.21
N GLY A 420 -22.20 0.15 17.97
CA GLY A 420 -21.57 0.90 19.07
C GLY A 420 -20.52 1.90 18.59
N SER A 421 -19.72 1.54 17.59
CA SER A 421 -18.60 2.39 17.13
C SER A 421 -19.01 3.56 16.23
N CYS A 422 -20.29 3.75 15.92
CA CYS A 422 -20.74 4.85 15.05
C CYS A 422 -21.15 6.12 15.78
N TRP A 423 -21.05 6.14 17.12
CA TRP A 423 -21.45 7.29 17.94
C TRP A 423 -20.68 7.36 19.27
N TYR A 424 -19.66 6.53 19.44
CA TYR A 424 -18.91 6.44 20.70
C TYR A 424 -18.19 7.75 21.05
N GLU A 425 -17.82 8.53 20.04
CA GLU A 425 -17.26 9.86 20.18
C GLU A 425 -18.21 10.82 20.91
N LEU A 426 -19.52 10.72 20.68
CA LEU A 426 -20.53 11.49 21.41
C LEU A 426 -20.65 11.00 22.85
N ARG A 427 -20.54 9.69 23.06
CA ARG A 427 -20.66 9.13 24.40
C ARG A 427 -19.48 9.45 25.30
N TYR A 428 -18.28 9.67 24.74
CA TYR A 428 -17.13 10.13 25.53
C TYR A 428 -17.32 11.51 26.15
N LEU A 429 -18.18 12.35 25.58
CA LEU A 429 -18.45 13.68 26.09
C LEU A 429 -19.23 13.63 27.39
N ASP A 430 -20.13 12.65 27.52
CA ASP A 430 -21.02 12.49 28.67
C ASP A 430 -21.28 11.00 29.01
N PRO A 431 -20.25 10.27 29.47
CA PRO A 431 -20.29 8.80 29.55
C PRO A 431 -21.20 8.26 30.65
N HIS A 432 -21.57 9.09 31.63
CA HIS A 432 -22.32 8.68 32.82
C HIS A 432 -23.80 9.07 32.77
N ASN A 433 -24.25 9.77 31.73
CA ASN A 433 -25.65 10.18 31.60
C ASN A 433 -26.56 9.00 31.25
N SER A 434 -27.42 8.60 32.17
CA SER A 434 -28.36 7.49 31.97
C SER A 434 -29.70 7.90 31.36
N GLU A 435 -29.91 9.19 31.10
CA GLU A 435 -31.20 9.74 30.66
C GLU A 435 -31.18 10.14 29.19
N GLN A 436 -30.02 10.53 28.66
CA GLN A 436 -29.84 11.02 27.30
C GLN A 436 -28.61 10.40 26.63
N LEU A 437 -28.55 10.54 25.31
CA LEU A 437 -27.40 10.14 24.50
C LEU A 437 -26.14 10.89 24.96
N VAL A 438 -26.26 12.22 25.02
CA VAL A 438 -25.28 13.22 25.46
C VAL A 438 -26.04 14.48 25.86
N ASP A 439 -25.61 15.19 26.91
CA ASP A 439 -26.16 16.51 27.23
C ASP A 439 -25.92 17.51 26.07
N PRO A 440 -26.95 18.22 25.57
CA PRO A 440 -26.79 19.11 24.42
C PRO A 440 -25.78 20.25 24.61
N ALA A 441 -25.64 20.79 25.83
CA ALA A 441 -24.66 21.84 26.10
C ALA A 441 -23.23 21.29 26.10
N VAL A 442 -23.05 20.06 26.58
CA VAL A 442 -21.76 19.35 26.54
C VAL A 442 -21.38 18.99 25.10
N GLU A 443 -22.33 18.48 24.30
CA GLU A 443 -22.11 18.23 22.87
C GLU A 443 -21.73 19.52 22.14
N GLN A 444 -22.49 20.61 22.34
CA GLN A 444 -22.23 21.87 21.66
C GLN A 444 -20.87 22.48 22.05
N TYR A 445 -20.43 22.30 23.29
CA TYR A 445 -19.12 22.78 23.73
C TYR A 445 -17.96 22.08 23.01
N TRP A 446 -18.02 20.74 22.91
CA TRP A 446 -16.92 19.96 22.32
C TRP A 446 -17.01 19.83 20.80
N MET A 447 -18.21 19.68 20.27
CA MET A 447 -18.47 19.30 18.88
C MET A 447 -19.13 20.42 18.08
N GLY A 448 -19.62 21.48 18.72
CA GLY A 448 -20.41 22.51 18.03
C GLY A 448 -19.62 23.27 16.96
N PRO A 449 -20.31 23.81 15.93
CA PRO A 449 -19.70 24.71 14.95
C PRO A 449 -19.04 25.93 15.60
N ARG A 450 -17.84 26.29 15.14
CA ARG A 450 -17.08 27.46 15.60
C ARG A 450 -16.25 28.09 14.48
N GLU A 451 -15.61 29.23 14.77
CA GLU A 451 -14.74 29.90 13.81
C GLU A 451 -13.62 28.95 13.34
N GLY A 452 -13.42 28.84 12.02
CA GLY A 452 -12.52 27.86 11.41
C GLY A 452 -13.05 26.43 11.29
N MET A 453 -14.14 26.07 11.98
CA MET A 453 -14.75 24.74 11.97
C MET A 453 -16.29 24.81 11.82
N PRO A 454 -16.81 25.23 10.66
CA PRO A 454 -18.24 25.54 10.49
C PRO A 454 -19.16 24.31 10.54
N THR A 455 -18.61 23.10 10.40
CA THR A 455 -19.38 21.85 10.49
C THR A 455 -19.43 21.27 11.91
N GLY A 456 -18.62 21.79 12.83
CA GLY A 456 -18.36 21.12 14.11
C GLY A 456 -17.61 19.80 13.95
N GLY A 457 -17.75 18.93 14.95
CA GLY A 457 -17.15 17.60 15.05
C GLY A 457 -15.84 17.59 15.86
N VAL A 458 -15.31 16.39 16.11
CA VAL A 458 -14.00 16.21 16.74
C VAL A 458 -12.93 16.89 15.89
N ASP A 459 -12.09 17.72 16.51
CA ASP A 459 -11.02 18.48 15.86
C ASP A 459 -10.13 17.62 14.95
N LEU A 460 -9.62 16.52 15.50
CA LEU A 460 -8.70 15.61 14.84
C LEU A 460 -9.04 14.16 15.21
N TYR A 461 -9.40 13.38 14.20
CA TYR A 461 -9.58 11.94 14.29
C TYR A 461 -8.39 11.22 13.66
N VAL A 462 -7.71 10.36 14.42
CA VAL A 462 -6.58 9.56 13.94
C VAL A 462 -7.00 8.09 13.87
N GLY A 463 -6.96 7.50 12.68
CA GLY A 463 -7.38 6.11 12.49
C GLY A 463 -6.94 5.52 11.15
N GLY A 464 -6.68 4.21 11.11
CA GLY A 464 -6.16 3.55 9.92
C GLY A 464 -7.10 3.62 8.71
N ALA A 465 -6.54 3.65 7.51
CA ALA A 465 -7.30 3.75 6.26
C ALA A 465 -8.23 2.55 6.01
N GLU A 466 -8.02 1.42 6.69
CA GLU A 466 -8.90 0.25 6.66
C GLU A 466 -10.34 0.55 7.10
N HIS A 467 -10.56 1.64 7.83
CA HIS A 467 -11.88 2.03 8.34
C HIS A 467 -12.67 2.95 7.40
N ALA A 468 -12.11 3.30 6.23
CA ALA A 468 -12.70 4.28 5.30
C ALA A 468 -14.12 3.93 4.82
N VAL A 469 -14.38 2.65 4.51
CA VAL A 469 -15.66 2.21 3.92
C VAL A 469 -16.63 1.58 4.91
N LEU A 470 -16.25 1.48 6.19
CA LEU A 470 -17.06 0.89 7.25
C LEU A 470 -17.34 1.93 8.33
N HIS A 471 -16.53 1.94 9.39
CA HIS A 471 -16.74 2.78 10.57
C HIS A 471 -16.91 4.26 10.20
N LEU A 472 -16.01 4.82 9.36
CA LEU A 472 -16.08 6.25 9.00
C LEU A 472 -17.35 6.59 8.20
N LEU A 473 -17.83 5.67 7.36
CA LEU A 473 -19.09 5.89 6.63
C LEU A 473 -20.29 5.83 7.57
N TYR A 474 -20.34 4.83 8.44
CA TYR A 474 -21.46 4.65 9.36
C TYR A 474 -21.52 5.70 10.46
N ALA A 475 -20.36 6.16 10.98
CA ALA A 475 -20.30 7.27 11.93
C ALA A 475 -20.86 8.55 11.31
N ARG A 476 -20.48 8.87 10.07
CA ARG A 476 -21.04 10.02 9.33
C ARG A 476 -22.53 9.88 9.07
N PHE A 477 -22.99 8.69 8.70
CA PHE A 477 -24.40 8.42 8.48
C PHE A 477 -25.22 8.66 9.75
N TRP A 478 -24.81 8.07 10.88
CA TRP A 478 -25.53 8.21 12.14
C TRP A 478 -25.45 9.62 12.71
N SER A 479 -24.29 10.28 12.61
CA SER A 479 -24.15 11.70 12.97
C SER A 479 -25.14 12.58 12.19
N LYS A 480 -25.33 12.34 10.88
CA LYS A 480 -26.32 13.07 10.08
C LYS A 480 -27.76 12.79 10.48
N VAL A 481 -28.09 11.53 10.77
CA VAL A 481 -29.42 11.18 11.28
C VAL A 481 -29.69 11.91 12.60
N LEU A 482 -28.71 11.94 13.51
CA LEU A 482 -28.84 12.63 14.80
C LEU A 482 -28.92 14.15 14.61
N PHE A 483 -28.17 14.71 13.66
CA PHE A 483 -28.21 16.14 13.32
C PHE A 483 -29.59 16.54 12.75
N ASP A 484 -30.11 15.78 11.80
CA ASP A 484 -31.42 16.03 11.18
C ASP A 484 -32.57 15.91 12.19
N LEU A 485 -32.42 15.07 13.22
CA LEU A 485 -33.35 14.94 14.34
C LEU A 485 -33.15 16.00 15.44
N GLY A 486 -32.11 16.83 15.34
CA GLY A 486 -31.79 17.88 16.31
C GLY A 486 -31.17 17.38 17.61
N HIS A 487 -30.60 16.17 17.63
CA HIS A 487 -29.92 15.60 18.80
C HIS A 487 -28.46 16.05 18.95
N VAL A 488 -27.83 16.49 17.86
CA VAL A 488 -26.45 17.01 17.84
C VAL A 488 -26.39 18.30 17.02
N SER A 489 -25.47 19.19 17.38
CA SER A 489 -25.27 20.46 16.67
C SER A 489 -24.25 20.37 15.53
N SER A 490 -23.43 19.32 15.52
CA SER A 490 -22.42 19.04 14.49
C SER A 490 -22.99 18.30 13.27
N ALA A 491 -22.67 18.80 12.07
CA ALA A 491 -23.13 18.22 10.79
C ALA A 491 -22.21 17.10 10.26
N GLU A 492 -20.98 17.03 10.78
CA GLU A 492 -20.01 15.96 10.57
C GLU A 492 -19.41 15.56 11.93
N PRO A 493 -19.15 14.26 12.17
CA PRO A 493 -18.61 13.79 13.45
C PRO A 493 -17.12 14.14 13.62
N PHE A 494 -16.37 14.32 12.52
CA PHE A 494 -14.94 14.57 12.54
C PHE A 494 -14.59 15.72 11.59
N HIS A 495 -13.89 16.75 12.09
CA HIS A 495 -13.48 17.91 11.29
C HIS A 495 -12.24 17.59 10.44
N LYS A 496 -11.19 17.03 11.05
CA LYS A 496 -9.97 16.58 10.37
C LYS A 496 -9.77 15.08 10.59
N LEU A 497 -9.55 14.34 9.51
CA LEU A 497 -9.14 12.94 9.54
C LEU A 497 -7.65 12.82 9.19
N PHE A 498 -6.90 12.08 9.98
CA PHE A 498 -5.52 11.70 9.67
C PHE A 498 -5.40 10.17 9.69
N ASN A 499 -4.95 9.58 8.57
CA ASN A 499 -4.76 8.14 8.47
C ASN A 499 -3.31 7.77 8.72
N GLN A 500 -3.04 7.10 9.83
CA GLN A 500 -1.70 6.56 10.09
C GLN A 500 -1.38 5.36 9.19
N GLY A 501 -0.11 5.19 8.89
CA GLY A 501 0.44 4.03 8.21
C GLY A 501 0.47 2.80 9.12
N MET A 502 0.57 1.62 8.51
CA MET A 502 0.65 0.36 9.25
C MET A 502 2.08 0.08 9.70
N ILE A 503 2.25 -0.29 10.97
CA ILE A 503 3.48 -0.94 11.43
C ILE A 503 3.46 -2.40 10.94
N GLN A 504 4.45 -2.73 10.12
CA GLN A 504 4.64 -4.06 9.54
C GLN A 504 5.74 -4.80 10.29
N ALA A 505 5.80 -6.13 10.17
CA ALA A 505 6.92 -6.92 10.67
C ALA A 505 7.27 -8.01 9.66
N TYR A 506 8.53 -8.43 9.67
CA TYR A 506 8.97 -9.53 8.81
C TYR A 506 8.31 -10.83 9.24
N VAL A 507 7.66 -11.49 8.29
CA VAL A 507 7.12 -12.83 8.42
C VAL A 507 8.12 -13.80 7.84
N TYR A 508 8.49 -14.80 8.63
CA TYR A 508 9.36 -15.88 8.19
C TYR A 508 8.53 -17.13 7.94
N ARG A 509 8.72 -17.77 6.78
CA ARG A 509 8.01 -18.99 6.43
C ARG A 509 8.96 -20.12 6.10
N ASP A 510 8.68 -21.29 6.67
CA ASP A 510 9.39 -22.53 6.38
C ASP A 510 9.12 -23.02 4.93
N ALA A 511 9.73 -24.14 4.55
CA ALA A 511 9.56 -24.74 3.23
C ALA A 511 8.10 -25.16 2.91
N ARG A 512 7.24 -25.32 3.93
CA ARG A 512 5.81 -25.65 3.80
C ARG A 512 4.96 -24.39 3.65
N GLY A 513 5.54 -23.20 3.80
CA GLY A 513 4.83 -21.93 3.78
C GLY A 513 4.18 -21.57 5.11
N ILE A 514 4.50 -22.25 6.20
CA ILE A 514 3.96 -21.99 7.55
C ILE A 514 4.81 -20.92 8.23
N ALA A 515 4.16 -19.96 8.91
CA ALA A 515 4.86 -18.93 9.65
C ALA A 515 5.62 -19.51 10.86
N VAL A 516 6.88 -19.12 11.04
CA VAL A 516 7.73 -19.47 12.19
C VAL A 516 7.93 -18.23 13.08
N PRO A 517 8.19 -18.41 14.39
CA PRO A 517 8.45 -17.30 15.32
C PRO A 517 9.61 -16.42 14.85
N ALA A 518 9.34 -15.14 14.61
CA ALA A 518 10.34 -14.21 14.10
C ALA A 518 11.52 -13.99 15.06
N ALA A 519 11.29 -14.11 16.37
CA ALA A 519 12.32 -13.99 17.41
C ALA A 519 13.34 -15.14 17.39
N GLU A 520 12.97 -16.31 16.85
CA GLU A 520 13.82 -17.50 16.78
C GLU A 520 14.58 -17.61 15.44
N VAL A 521 14.46 -16.60 14.57
CA VAL A 521 15.08 -16.62 13.25
C VAL A 521 16.45 -15.95 13.29
N GLU A 522 17.47 -16.69 12.87
CA GLU A 522 18.84 -16.22 12.78
C GLU A 522 19.19 -15.81 11.34
N GLU A 523 19.87 -14.68 11.19
CA GLU A 523 20.46 -14.26 9.92
C GLU A 523 21.91 -14.78 9.82
N ARG A 524 22.21 -15.56 8.78
CA ARG A 524 23.55 -16.06 8.46
C ARG A 524 23.82 -15.84 6.97
N ASP A 525 24.88 -15.09 6.64
CA ASP A 525 25.31 -14.81 5.26
C ASP A 525 24.19 -14.28 4.33
N GLY A 526 23.31 -13.43 4.86
CA GLY A 526 22.19 -12.84 4.11
C GLY A 526 21.02 -13.81 3.86
N ALA A 527 21.02 -14.99 4.47
CA ALA A 527 19.91 -15.93 4.52
C ALA A 527 19.36 -16.08 5.95
N TYR A 528 18.08 -16.45 6.04
CA TYR A 528 17.36 -16.57 7.31
C TYR A 528 17.15 -18.04 7.64
N TYR A 529 17.37 -18.41 8.90
CA TYR A 529 17.27 -19.79 9.38
C TYR A 529 16.45 -19.88 10.65
N HIS A 530 15.60 -20.91 10.76
CA HIS A 530 14.88 -21.28 11.98
C HIS A 530 15.27 -22.72 12.32
N GLN A 531 15.81 -22.96 13.52
CA GLN A 531 16.28 -24.29 13.95
C GLN A 531 17.23 -24.99 12.94
N GLY A 532 18.05 -24.19 12.23
CA GLY A 532 18.99 -24.69 11.22
C GLY A 532 18.39 -24.89 9.82
N GLU A 533 17.07 -24.78 9.64
CA GLU A 533 16.42 -24.84 8.34
C GLU A 533 16.23 -23.46 7.72
N LYS A 534 16.41 -23.36 6.40
CA LYS A 534 16.31 -22.09 5.69
C LYS A 534 14.84 -21.64 5.56
N VAL A 535 14.56 -20.40 5.94
CA VAL A 535 13.23 -19.79 5.87
C VAL A 535 13.20 -18.63 4.87
N SER A 536 12.02 -18.39 4.29
CA SER A 536 11.76 -17.25 3.41
C SER A 536 11.28 -16.05 4.22
N ARG A 537 11.71 -14.84 3.86
CA ARG A 537 11.32 -13.59 4.53
C ARG A 537 10.36 -12.79 3.66
N LEU A 538 9.24 -12.37 4.23
CA LEU A 538 8.22 -11.56 3.59
C LEU A 538 7.82 -10.41 4.52
N LEU A 539 7.29 -9.31 3.97
CA LEU A 539 6.67 -8.25 4.77
C LEU A 539 5.20 -8.59 5.02
N GLY A 540 4.74 -8.44 6.25
CA GLY A 540 3.34 -8.66 6.62
C GLY A 540 2.87 -7.72 7.73
N LYS A 541 1.56 -7.66 7.94
CA LYS A 541 0.98 -7.01 9.12
C LYS A 541 1.52 -7.70 10.37
N MET A 542 1.77 -6.93 11.43
CA MET A 542 2.12 -7.51 12.72
C MET A 542 0.90 -8.26 13.30
N GLY A 543 1.08 -9.50 13.75
CA GLY A 543 0.01 -10.25 14.39
C GLY A 543 0.40 -11.64 14.85
N LYS A 544 -0.32 -12.14 15.86
CA LYS A 544 -0.09 -13.47 16.45
C LYS A 544 -0.14 -14.59 15.41
N SER A 545 -1.07 -14.52 14.45
CA SER A 545 -1.22 -15.52 13.37
C SER A 545 -0.02 -15.61 12.41
N LEU A 546 0.78 -14.55 12.32
CA LEU A 546 1.98 -14.48 11.48
C LEU A 546 3.28 -14.68 12.26
N LYS A 547 3.18 -14.94 13.58
CA LYS A 547 4.30 -15.15 14.51
C LYS A 547 5.40 -14.09 14.42
N ASN A 548 5.03 -12.87 14.07
CA ASN A 548 5.90 -11.70 13.90
C ASN A 548 5.51 -10.55 14.85
N ALA A 549 4.70 -10.85 15.87
CA ALA A 549 4.27 -9.87 16.86
C ALA A 549 5.44 -9.49 17.76
N VAL A 550 5.65 -8.19 17.94
CA VAL A 550 6.49 -7.63 19.00
C VAL A 550 5.54 -7.03 20.01
N THR A 551 5.65 -7.43 21.27
CA THR A 551 4.77 -6.89 22.31
C THR A 551 5.33 -5.55 22.79
N PRO A 552 4.49 -4.50 22.91
CA PRO A 552 4.90 -3.22 23.50
C PRO A 552 5.50 -3.37 24.91
N ASP A 553 4.99 -4.33 25.70
CA ASP A 553 5.41 -4.54 27.08
C ASP A 553 6.87 -4.98 27.19
N GLU A 554 7.36 -5.86 26.31
CA GLU A 554 8.77 -6.26 26.27
C GLU A 554 9.69 -5.06 26.02
N ILE A 555 9.33 -4.20 25.06
CA ILE A 555 10.11 -3.00 24.74
C ILE A 555 10.05 -1.99 25.90
N CYS A 556 8.89 -1.82 26.52
CA CYS A 556 8.72 -0.95 27.68
C CYS A 556 9.53 -1.45 28.89
N ALA A 557 9.60 -2.76 29.12
CA ALA A 557 10.39 -3.35 30.20
C ALA A 557 11.90 -3.18 29.99
N GLU A 558 12.38 -3.33 28.75
CA GLU A 558 13.81 -3.24 28.43
C GLU A 558 14.31 -1.80 28.26
N TYR A 559 13.52 -0.94 27.60
CA TYR A 559 13.95 0.41 27.20
C TYR A 559 13.10 1.56 27.76
N GLY A 560 11.97 1.26 28.41
CA GLY A 560 11.01 2.26 28.90
C GLY A 560 10.01 2.74 27.85
N ALA A 561 8.84 3.19 28.33
CA ALA A 561 7.73 3.64 27.49
C ALA A 561 8.09 4.83 26.59
N ASP A 562 8.90 5.77 27.06
CA ASP A 562 9.33 6.93 26.27
C ASP A 562 10.20 6.54 25.08
N THR A 563 11.02 5.51 25.23
CA THR A 563 11.83 4.99 24.11
C THR A 563 10.93 4.38 23.04
N LEU A 564 9.94 3.57 23.44
CA LEU A 564 8.96 3.00 22.52
C LEU A 564 8.23 4.11 21.75
N ARG A 565 7.68 5.09 22.46
CA ARG A 565 6.96 6.23 21.87
C ARG A 565 7.82 7.00 20.88
N LEU A 566 9.04 7.38 21.27
CA LEU A 566 9.96 8.10 20.38
C LEU A 566 10.32 7.26 19.16
N TYR A 567 10.51 5.95 19.33
CA TYR A 567 10.83 5.07 18.22
C TYR A 567 9.69 5.01 17.22
N GLU A 568 8.45 4.73 17.65
CA GLU A 568 7.28 4.71 16.75
C GLU A 568 7.12 6.03 15.99
N MET A 569 7.29 7.16 16.68
CA MET A 569 7.17 8.49 16.10
C MET A 569 8.36 8.89 15.20
N ALA A 570 9.52 8.24 15.34
CA ALA A 570 10.73 8.52 14.56
C ALA A 570 10.88 7.65 13.31
N MET A 571 10.11 6.56 13.17
CA MET A 571 10.22 5.60 12.04
C MET A 571 9.99 6.23 10.67
N GLY A 572 9.32 7.38 10.60
CA GLY A 572 9.08 8.12 9.37
C GLY A 572 7.82 9.00 9.48
N PRO A 573 7.33 9.53 8.35
CA PRO A 573 6.04 10.19 8.30
C PRO A 573 4.93 9.27 8.82
N LEU A 574 4.04 9.79 9.66
CA LEU A 574 3.03 9.00 10.37
C LEU A 574 2.05 8.27 9.44
N ASP A 575 1.81 8.80 8.23
CA ASP A 575 0.91 8.27 7.22
C ASP A 575 1.52 7.13 6.37
N VAL A 576 2.82 6.85 6.52
CA VAL A 576 3.54 5.86 5.72
C VAL A 576 3.72 4.57 6.50
N SER A 577 3.32 3.44 5.89
CA SER A 577 3.55 2.11 6.47
C SER A 577 5.04 1.77 6.50
N ARG A 578 5.52 1.21 7.61
CA ARG A 578 6.95 0.89 7.81
C ARG A 578 7.14 -0.42 8.55
N PRO A 579 8.20 -1.19 8.22
CA PRO A 579 8.57 -2.35 9.00
C PRO A 579 9.21 -1.94 10.33
N TRP A 580 8.84 -2.66 11.38
CA TRP A 580 9.47 -2.64 12.68
C TRP A 580 10.90 -3.22 12.61
N ASP A 581 11.89 -2.49 13.13
CA ASP A 581 13.26 -2.97 13.38
C ASP A 581 13.68 -2.70 14.83
N THR A 582 13.70 -3.75 15.66
CA THR A 582 14.09 -3.67 17.07
C THR A 582 15.49 -3.08 17.28
N ARG A 583 16.42 -3.23 16.32
CA ARG A 583 17.78 -2.69 16.44
C ARG A 583 17.82 -1.16 16.39
N ALA A 584 16.81 -0.53 15.78
CA ALA A 584 16.72 0.92 15.67
C ALA A 584 16.17 1.59 16.94
N VAL A 585 15.52 0.83 17.84
CA VAL A 585 15.00 1.31 19.14
C VAL A 585 16.11 1.91 20.00
N VAL A 586 17.28 1.28 20.00
CA VAL A 586 18.48 1.71 20.75
C VAL A 586 18.90 3.14 20.39
N GLY A 587 18.63 3.59 19.16
CA GLY A 587 18.91 4.95 18.73
C GLY A 587 18.15 6.01 19.55
N GLN A 588 16.87 5.76 19.82
CA GLN A 588 16.03 6.66 20.61
C GLN A 588 16.35 6.59 22.11
N PHE A 589 16.68 5.39 22.60
CA PHE A 589 17.14 5.23 23.98
C PHE A 589 18.39 6.08 24.25
N ARG A 590 19.37 6.04 23.33
CA ARG A 590 20.59 6.86 23.41
C ARG A 590 20.31 8.36 23.32
N LEU A 591 19.28 8.77 22.58
CA LEU A 591 18.87 10.18 22.55
C LEU A 591 18.38 10.64 23.93
N LEU A 592 17.50 9.87 24.58
CA LEU A 592 17.04 10.16 25.93
C LEU A 592 18.18 10.21 26.95
N GLN A 593 19.14 9.28 26.87
CA GLN A 593 20.34 9.32 27.73
C GLN A 593 21.19 10.58 27.51
N ARG A 594 21.32 11.06 26.26
CA ARG A 594 22.04 12.30 25.98
C ARG A 594 21.29 13.53 26.52
N LEU A 595 19.96 13.57 26.37
CA LEU A 595 19.13 14.63 26.93
C LEU A 595 19.26 14.68 28.46
N TRP A 596 19.24 13.51 29.11
CA TRP A 596 19.45 13.37 30.55
C TRP A 596 20.79 13.94 31.00
N ARG A 597 21.89 13.52 30.36
CA ARG A 597 23.26 13.99 30.67
C ARG A 597 23.49 15.48 30.50
N ASN A 598 22.69 16.16 29.67
CA ASN A 598 22.78 17.62 29.52
C ASN A 598 22.27 18.37 30.75
N ILE A 599 21.53 17.71 31.64
CA ILE A 599 20.83 18.35 32.77
C ILE A 599 21.22 17.71 34.12
N VAL A 600 21.52 16.41 34.13
CA VAL A 600 21.78 15.62 35.34
C VAL A 600 23.13 14.92 35.23
N ASP A 601 23.91 15.00 36.29
CA ASP A 601 25.14 14.24 36.45
C ASP A 601 24.80 12.78 36.81
N GLU A 602 25.29 11.82 36.02
CA GLU A 602 24.92 10.40 36.17
C GLU A 602 25.57 9.74 37.41
N GLU A 603 26.64 10.31 37.98
CA GLU A 603 27.31 9.76 39.16
C GLU A 603 26.66 10.23 40.47
N THR A 604 26.28 11.50 40.52
CA THR A 604 25.74 12.16 41.72
C THR A 604 24.22 12.26 41.71
N GLY A 605 23.59 12.26 40.53
CA GLY A 605 22.15 12.48 40.37
C GLY A 605 21.70 13.93 40.57
N GLU A 606 22.65 14.86 40.75
CA GLU A 606 22.44 16.29 40.92
C GLU A 606 22.31 17.01 39.56
N THR A 607 21.66 18.17 39.55
CA THR A 607 21.55 18.96 38.31
C THR A 607 22.82 19.72 38.00
N THR A 608 23.22 19.72 36.73
CA THR A 608 24.43 20.38 36.22
C THR A 608 24.17 21.73 35.56
N VAL A 609 22.93 22.23 35.63
CA VAL A 609 22.53 23.49 34.98
C VAL A 609 22.94 24.72 35.80
N ALA A 610 23.17 25.85 35.11
CA ALA A 610 23.53 27.12 35.73
C ALA A 610 22.49 28.22 35.45
N ASP A 611 22.32 29.13 36.40
CA ASP A 611 21.49 30.32 36.25
C ASP A 611 22.27 31.42 35.51
N VAL A 612 22.11 31.44 34.19
CA VAL A 612 22.77 32.42 33.30
C VAL A 612 21.71 33.38 32.74
N PRO A 613 21.89 34.71 32.87
CA PRO A 613 21.00 35.68 32.22
C PRO A 613 20.94 35.46 30.71
N GLU A 614 19.75 35.61 30.11
CA GLU A 614 19.55 35.33 28.68
C GLU A 614 20.44 36.19 27.76
N ALA A 615 20.80 37.41 28.20
CA ALA A 615 21.72 38.30 27.49
C ALA A 615 23.17 37.78 27.41
N ASP A 616 23.56 36.88 28.33
CA ASP A 616 24.91 36.29 28.39
C ASP A 616 24.99 34.93 27.67
N ILE A 617 23.84 34.42 27.16
CA ILE A 617 23.79 33.20 26.36
C ILE A 617 24.27 33.52 24.95
N ASP A 618 25.11 32.65 24.39
CA ASP A 618 25.64 32.87 23.05
C ASP A 618 24.53 32.90 21.99
N ALA A 619 24.64 33.84 21.05
CA ALA A 619 23.63 34.04 20.02
C ALA A 619 23.40 32.80 19.14
N ALA A 620 24.41 31.94 18.97
CA ALA A 620 24.27 30.71 18.20
C ALA A 620 23.36 29.70 18.91
N THR A 621 23.48 29.55 20.24
CA THR A 621 22.57 28.74 21.06
C THR A 621 21.15 29.30 21.07
N LEU A 622 20.98 30.61 21.21
CA LEU A 622 19.64 31.23 21.15
C LEU A 622 18.99 30.99 19.78
N ARG A 623 19.73 31.16 18.68
CA ARG A 623 19.22 30.85 17.32
C ARG A 623 18.88 29.37 17.16
N ALA A 624 19.75 28.46 17.60
CA ALA A 624 19.49 27.02 17.51
C ALA A 624 18.23 26.64 18.30
N LEU A 625 18.08 27.18 19.51
CA LEU A 625 16.92 26.95 20.37
C LEU A 625 15.63 27.49 19.74
N HIS A 626 15.59 28.76 19.32
CA HIS A 626 14.37 29.36 18.77
C HIS A 626 13.96 28.76 17.43
N LYS A 627 14.91 28.37 16.58
CA LYS A 627 14.63 27.60 15.35
C LYS A 627 14.10 26.21 15.66
N ALA A 628 14.62 25.53 16.68
CA ALA A 628 14.09 24.26 17.13
C ALA A 628 12.66 24.43 17.68
N ILE A 629 12.39 25.47 18.47
CA ILE A 629 11.04 25.77 18.99
C ILE A 629 10.04 25.99 17.86
N ASP A 630 10.35 26.88 16.91
CA ASP A 630 9.50 27.18 15.76
C ASP A 630 9.28 25.92 14.90
N GLY A 631 10.37 25.23 14.57
CA GLY A 631 10.35 24.05 13.73
C GLY A 631 9.65 22.84 14.34
N VAL A 632 9.79 22.61 15.66
CA VAL A 632 9.12 21.53 16.39
C VAL A 632 7.63 21.85 16.52
N ARG A 633 7.26 23.08 16.87
CA ARG A 633 5.85 23.50 16.95
C ARG A 633 5.12 23.25 15.64
N GLY A 634 5.66 23.75 14.53
CA GLY A 634 5.04 23.55 13.21
C GLY A 634 5.02 22.10 12.75
N ASP A 635 5.94 21.26 13.22
CA ASP A 635 5.94 19.83 12.94
C ASP A 635 4.91 19.07 13.78
N LEU A 636 4.76 19.39 15.06
CA LEU A 636 3.73 18.80 15.92
C LEU A 636 2.32 19.13 15.39
N GLU A 637 2.06 20.39 15.03
CA GLU A 637 0.80 20.81 14.38
C GLU A 637 0.55 20.08 13.04
N GLY A 638 1.64 19.82 12.31
CA GLY A 638 1.64 19.10 11.04
C GLY A 638 1.63 17.58 11.16
N MET A 639 1.60 17.00 12.38
CA MET A 639 1.74 15.55 12.63
C MET A 639 3.05 14.95 12.05
N ARG A 640 4.11 15.75 11.95
CA ARG A 640 5.45 15.38 11.44
C ARG A 640 6.41 15.07 12.59
N PHE A 641 6.06 14.07 13.41
CA PHE A 641 6.79 13.76 14.64
C PHE A 641 8.26 13.37 14.40
N ASN A 642 8.54 12.65 13.30
CA ASN A 642 9.88 12.23 12.94
C ASN A 642 10.83 13.42 12.71
N THR A 643 10.37 14.48 12.06
CA THR A 643 11.18 15.69 11.83
C THR A 643 11.25 16.57 13.07
N ALA A 644 10.23 16.56 13.93
CA ALA A 644 10.31 17.18 15.26
C ALA A 644 11.41 16.54 16.12
N ILE A 645 11.47 15.20 16.18
CA ILE A 645 12.51 14.45 16.91
C ILE A 645 13.90 14.74 16.31
N ALA A 646 14.01 14.85 14.99
CA ALA A 646 15.27 15.21 14.33
C ALA A 646 15.74 16.61 14.76
N LYS A 647 14.86 17.61 14.79
CA LYS A 647 15.18 18.98 15.24
C LYS A 647 15.58 19.04 16.72
N VAL A 648 14.88 18.29 17.58
CA VAL A 648 15.28 18.14 18.99
C VAL A 648 16.67 17.50 19.10
N THR A 649 16.96 16.49 18.27
CA THR A 649 18.27 15.84 18.22
C THR A 649 19.36 16.81 17.76
N GLU A 650 19.09 17.63 16.74
CA GLU A 650 20.00 18.67 16.27
C GLU A 650 20.29 19.71 17.35
N LEU A 651 19.25 20.20 18.05
CA LEU A 651 19.41 21.10 19.19
C LEU A 651 20.26 20.45 20.28
N ASN A 652 19.94 19.21 20.68
CA ASN A 652 20.69 18.49 21.69
C ASN A 652 22.17 18.36 21.31
N ASN A 653 22.49 18.03 20.05
CA ASN A 653 23.86 17.92 19.58
C ASN A 653 24.61 19.27 19.62
N HIS A 654 23.92 20.37 19.27
CA HIS A 654 24.47 21.73 19.44
C HIS A 654 24.79 22.01 20.91
N LEU A 655 23.85 21.75 21.83
CA LEU A 655 24.04 21.99 23.26
C LEU A 655 25.17 21.17 23.86
N THR A 656 25.22 19.86 23.56
CA THR A 656 26.30 18.98 24.04
C THR A 656 27.68 19.44 23.54
N LYS A 657 27.76 20.04 22.35
CA LYS A 657 29.02 20.59 21.81
C LYS A 657 29.37 21.95 22.39
N ALA A 658 28.40 22.87 22.48
CA ALA A 658 28.60 24.24 22.94
C ALA A 658 28.96 24.31 24.43
N TYR A 659 28.41 23.40 25.23
CA TYR A 659 28.61 23.33 26.67
C TYR A 659 29.42 22.09 27.08
N ALA A 660 30.29 21.59 26.19
CA ALA A 660 31.16 20.46 26.50
C ALA A 660 32.07 20.78 27.71
N GLY A 661 31.79 20.17 28.86
CA GLY A 661 32.51 20.40 30.11
C GLY A 661 32.07 21.65 30.90
N GLY A 662 30.93 22.26 30.54
CA GLY A 662 30.32 23.38 31.24
C GLY A 662 28.86 23.11 31.62
N ALA A 663 28.26 24.05 32.36
CA ALA A 663 26.86 23.98 32.76
C ALA A 663 25.93 24.58 31.70
N LEU A 664 24.86 23.86 31.34
CA LEU A 664 23.83 24.37 30.44
C LEU A 664 23.00 25.46 31.15
N PRO A 665 22.69 26.60 30.50
CA PRO A 665 21.79 27.60 31.07
C PRO A 665 20.42 27.01 31.40
N ARG A 666 19.91 27.26 32.61
CA ARG A 666 18.63 26.70 33.09
C ARG A 666 17.46 27.03 32.15
N SER A 667 17.40 28.25 31.63
CA SER A 667 16.35 28.68 30.68
C SER A 667 16.34 27.87 29.37
N VAL A 668 17.52 27.44 28.90
CA VAL A 668 17.67 26.58 27.71
C VAL A 668 17.29 25.15 28.04
N ALA A 669 17.73 24.63 29.19
CA ALA A 669 17.40 23.29 29.67
C ALA A 669 15.88 23.10 29.82
N GLU A 670 15.19 24.06 30.42
CA GLU A 670 13.74 24.05 30.60
C GLU A 670 12.99 24.00 29.26
N ARG A 671 13.38 24.84 28.30
CA ARG A 671 12.76 24.85 26.97
C ARG A 671 13.05 23.55 26.21
N LEU A 672 14.24 22.96 26.34
CA LEU A 672 14.56 21.64 25.77
C LEU A 672 13.64 20.54 26.34
N VAL A 673 13.40 20.54 27.65
CA VAL A 673 12.48 19.59 28.31
C VAL A 673 11.06 19.74 27.76
N LEU A 674 10.56 20.98 27.64
CA LEU A 674 9.23 21.25 27.09
C LEU A 674 9.08 20.81 25.63
N LEU A 675 10.13 20.92 24.80
CA LEU A 675 10.10 20.43 23.42
C LEU A 675 9.96 18.90 23.33
N VAL A 676 10.49 18.18 24.31
CA VAL A 676 10.47 16.71 24.36
C VAL A 676 9.18 16.17 25.01
N ALA A 677 8.56 16.94 25.90
CA ALA A 677 7.44 16.49 26.74
C ALA A 677 6.27 15.81 26.00
N PRO A 678 5.80 16.28 24.82
CA PRO A 678 4.72 15.59 24.10
C PRO A 678 5.11 14.18 23.61
N LEU A 679 6.41 13.95 23.39
CA LEU A 679 6.95 12.74 22.78
C LEU A 679 7.45 11.74 23.85
N ALA A 680 8.18 12.23 24.85
CA ALA A 680 8.71 11.47 25.97
C ALA A 680 8.34 12.12 27.33
N PRO A 681 7.06 12.00 27.75
CA PRO A 681 6.54 12.74 28.91
C PRO A 681 7.15 12.31 30.25
N HIS A 682 7.55 11.05 30.42
CA HIS A 682 8.00 10.56 31.73
C HIS A 682 9.39 11.10 32.06
N VAL A 683 10.33 11.03 31.10
CA VAL A 683 11.66 11.62 31.21
C VAL A 683 11.55 13.15 31.32
N ALA A 684 10.64 13.77 30.58
CA ALA A 684 10.44 15.21 30.67
C ALA A 684 9.94 15.66 32.05
N GLU A 685 8.96 14.97 32.63
CA GLU A 685 8.45 15.27 33.98
C GLU A 685 9.55 15.09 35.04
N GLU A 686 10.34 14.02 34.97
CA GLU A 686 11.44 13.79 35.91
C GLU A 686 12.53 14.87 35.80
N LEU A 687 12.92 15.24 34.56
CA LEU A 687 13.88 16.33 34.34
C LEU A 687 13.33 17.67 34.82
N TRP A 688 12.03 17.94 34.65
CA TRP A 688 11.38 19.14 35.15
C TRP A 688 11.44 19.24 36.68
N ARG A 689 11.17 18.13 37.37
CA ARG A 689 11.31 18.02 38.84
C ARG A 689 12.75 18.22 39.28
N LYS A 690 13.71 17.59 38.60
CA LYS A 690 15.15 17.76 38.86
C LYS A 690 15.57 19.23 38.72
N LEU A 691 15.05 19.95 37.73
CA LEU A 691 15.28 21.39 37.55
C LEU A 691 14.70 22.27 38.67
N GLY A 692 14.04 21.69 39.67
CA GLY A 692 13.51 22.38 40.85
C GLY A 692 12.07 22.87 40.70
N ARG A 693 11.37 22.42 39.65
CA ARG A 693 9.98 22.82 39.37
C ARG A 693 8.99 21.94 40.15
N THR A 694 7.88 22.53 40.58
CA THR A 694 6.89 21.88 41.45
C THR A 694 5.56 21.57 40.75
N ASP A 695 5.30 22.23 39.64
CA ASP A 695 4.24 21.95 38.68
C ASP A 695 4.61 20.78 37.75
N SER A 696 3.64 20.31 36.96
CA SER A 696 3.86 19.28 35.92
C SER A 696 4.04 19.93 34.55
N VAL A 697 4.89 19.35 33.71
CA VAL A 697 5.11 19.83 32.33
C VAL A 697 3.83 19.86 31.51
N VAL A 698 2.82 19.06 31.89
CA VAL A 698 1.51 18.97 31.22
C VAL A 698 0.72 20.28 31.34
N HIS A 699 0.98 21.09 32.37
CA HIS A 699 0.27 22.35 32.62
C HIS A 699 1.07 23.60 32.22
N VAL A 700 2.25 23.42 31.64
CA VAL A 700 3.12 24.51 31.20
C VAL A 700 2.89 24.77 29.71
N ASP A 701 2.84 26.05 29.32
CA ASP A 701 2.69 26.43 27.92
C ASP A 701 3.89 25.95 27.09
N PHE A 702 3.60 25.39 25.91
CA PHE A 702 4.64 25.01 24.95
C PHE A 702 5.43 26.28 24.54
N PRO A 703 6.77 26.24 24.46
CA PRO A 703 7.59 27.43 24.26
C PRO A 703 7.28 28.13 22.92
N ALA A 704 7.32 29.47 22.92
CA ALA A 704 7.17 30.29 21.73
C ALA A 704 8.55 30.74 21.22
N ALA A 705 8.76 30.69 19.90
CA ALA A 705 9.98 31.19 19.31
C ALA A 705 9.93 32.71 19.22
N ASP A 706 11.06 33.37 19.51
CA ASP A 706 11.23 34.79 19.22
C ASP A 706 11.58 34.93 17.72
N PRO A 707 10.75 35.63 16.92
CA PRO A 707 10.98 35.81 15.48
C PRO A 707 12.36 36.38 15.14
N ALA A 708 12.98 37.15 16.02
CA ALA A 708 14.31 37.75 15.80
C ALA A 708 15.43 36.69 15.64
N TYR A 709 15.26 35.51 16.23
CA TYR A 709 16.23 34.42 16.18
C TYR A 709 15.91 33.34 15.13
N VAL A 710 14.68 33.34 14.59
CA VAL A 710 14.25 32.39 13.56
C VAL A 710 14.73 32.81 12.17
N VAL A 711 14.82 34.11 11.92
CA VAL A 711 15.32 34.65 10.64
C VAL A 711 16.81 34.34 10.50
N ASP A 712 17.17 33.67 9.41
CA ASP A 712 18.57 33.46 9.03
C ASP A 712 19.26 34.82 8.78
N GLU A 713 20.47 35.05 9.29
CA GLU A 713 21.21 36.29 8.94
C GLU A 713 21.67 36.27 7.47
N THR A 714 21.94 35.07 6.95
CA THR A 714 22.38 34.82 5.58
C THR A 714 21.75 33.53 5.05
N VAL A 715 21.40 33.52 3.76
CA VAL A 715 20.90 32.37 3.02
C VAL A 715 21.91 32.03 1.93
N THR A 716 22.22 30.75 1.79
CA THR A 716 23.06 30.28 0.68
C THR A 716 22.28 30.35 -0.64
N CYS A 717 22.61 31.32 -1.49
CA CYS A 717 22.16 31.39 -2.88
C CYS A 717 23.01 30.47 -3.77
N VAL A 718 22.35 29.59 -4.53
CA VAL A 718 23.01 28.73 -5.51
C VAL A 718 23.06 29.44 -6.86
N VAL A 719 24.27 29.61 -7.41
CA VAL A 719 24.46 30.18 -8.76
C VAL A 719 24.73 29.07 -9.77
N GLN A 720 23.94 29.05 -10.83
CA GLN A 720 23.97 28.06 -11.90
C GLN A 720 24.29 28.72 -13.25
N ILE A 721 24.97 27.96 -14.11
CA ILE A 721 25.16 28.30 -15.53
C ILE A 721 24.67 27.11 -16.35
N LYS A 722 23.72 27.33 -17.27
CA LYS A 722 23.04 26.25 -18.02
C LYS A 722 22.50 25.14 -17.08
N GLY A 723 21.94 25.53 -15.93
CA GLY A 723 21.40 24.61 -14.94
C GLY A 723 22.44 23.82 -14.12
N LYS A 724 23.75 24.01 -14.35
CA LYS A 724 24.82 23.37 -13.55
C LYS A 724 25.32 24.33 -12.48
N VAL A 725 25.41 23.88 -11.23
CA VAL A 725 25.90 24.67 -10.09
C VAL A 725 27.38 25.05 -10.27
N LYS A 726 27.70 26.33 -10.08
CA LYS A 726 29.06 26.90 -10.21
C LYS A 726 29.55 27.64 -8.98
N ALA A 727 28.66 28.34 -8.28
CA ALA A 727 29.00 29.04 -7.05
C ALA A 727 27.89 28.91 -6.00
N ARG A 728 28.25 29.18 -4.76
CA ARG A 728 27.34 29.34 -3.62
C ARG A 728 27.73 30.63 -2.93
N LEU A 729 26.77 31.52 -2.75
CA LEU A 729 26.95 32.85 -2.16
C LEU A 729 26.13 32.95 -0.88
N GLU A 730 26.71 33.50 0.18
CA GLU A 730 25.95 33.83 1.39
C GLU A 730 25.38 35.24 1.23
N VAL A 731 24.06 35.38 1.21
CA VAL A 731 23.36 36.65 0.95
C VAL A 731 22.30 36.91 2.01
N SER A 732 21.93 38.17 2.23
CA SER A 732 20.82 38.50 3.15
C SER A 732 19.51 37.84 2.66
N PRO A 733 18.66 37.30 3.56
CA PRO A 733 17.32 36.83 3.16
C PRO A 733 16.44 37.93 2.56
N ALA A 734 16.74 39.20 2.85
CA ALA A 734 16.04 40.37 2.32
C ALA A 734 16.67 40.93 1.03
N VAL A 735 17.65 40.22 0.43
CA VAL A 735 18.31 40.66 -0.81
C VAL A 735 17.28 40.79 -1.94
N SER A 736 17.34 41.90 -2.68
CA SER A 736 16.51 42.10 -3.87
C SER A 736 17.00 41.26 -5.03
N ASP A 737 16.13 40.95 -6.00
CA ASP A 737 16.52 40.22 -7.22
C ASP A 737 17.67 40.93 -7.96
N GLU A 738 17.63 42.27 -8.04
CA GLU A 738 18.67 43.09 -8.70
C GLU A 738 20.02 43.02 -7.98
N GLU A 739 20.01 43.10 -6.65
CA GLU A 739 21.22 43.03 -5.85
C GLU A 739 21.84 41.64 -5.85
N LEU A 740 20.99 40.60 -5.85
CA LEU A 740 21.41 39.21 -5.95
C LEU A 740 22.01 38.90 -7.33
N GLU A 741 21.39 39.39 -8.40
CA GLU A 741 21.92 39.27 -9.77
C GLU A 741 23.31 39.91 -9.88
N ARG A 742 23.45 41.16 -9.42
CA ARG A 742 24.73 41.88 -9.45
C ARG A 742 25.82 41.14 -8.68
N THR A 743 25.49 40.64 -7.50
CA THR A 743 26.43 39.88 -6.65
C THR A 743 26.84 38.56 -7.31
N ALA A 744 25.89 37.87 -7.95
CA ALA A 744 26.16 36.62 -8.66
C ALA A 744 27.00 36.81 -9.94
N LEU A 745 26.78 37.90 -10.68
CA LEU A 745 27.56 38.20 -11.89
C LEU A 745 28.96 38.72 -11.59
N ALA A 746 29.19 39.28 -10.39
CA ALA A 746 30.50 39.73 -9.93
C ALA A 746 31.36 38.61 -9.32
N ASP A 747 30.79 37.43 -9.05
CA ASP A 747 31.53 36.32 -8.44
C ASP A 747 32.61 35.76 -9.38
N GLU A 748 33.83 35.62 -8.87
CA GLU A 748 35.00 35.19 -9.66
C GLU A 748 34.81 33.82 -10.31
N LYS A 749 34.12 32.87 -9.65
CA LYS A 749 33.89 31.52 -10.20
C LYS A 749 32.86 31.58 -11.32
N VAL A 750 31.87 32.47 -11.22
CA VAL A 750 30.87 32.70 -12.26
C VAL A 750 31.51 33.38 -13.48
N VAL A 751 32.32 34.41 -13.27
CA VAL A 751 33.05 35.11 -14.35
C VAL A 751 34.01 34.14 -15.07
N ALA A 752 34.77 33.35 -14.32
CA ALA A 752 35.66 32.34 -14.88
C ALA A 752 34.88 31.27 -15.66
N ALA A 753 33.71 30.85 -15.16
CA ALA A 753 32.89 29.83 -15.82
C ALA A 753 32.13 30.35 -17.06
N LEU A 754 31.91 31.66 -17.17
CA LEU A 754 31.35 32.29 -18.38
C LEU A 754 32.39 32.45 -19.48
N ALA A 755 33.69 32.53 -19.16
CA ALA A 755 34.80 32.58 -20.11
C ALA A 755 34.62 33.62 -21.25
N GLY A 756 33.98 34.75 -20.95
CA GLY A 756 33.68 35.81 -21.93
C GLY A 756 32.47 35.55 -22.84
N ALA A 757 31.73 34.46 -22.64
CA ALA A 757 30.44 34.24 -23.32
C ALA A 757 29.43 35.32 -22.92
N GLY A 758 28.70 35.86 -23.89
CA GLY A 758 27.61 36.81 -23.63
C GLY A 758 26.52 36.19 -22.76
N ILE A 759 25.71 37.03 -22.11
CA ILE A 759 24.58 36.58 -21.28
C ILE A 759 23.29 36.79 -22.08
N ARG A 760 22.54 35.72 -22.32
CA ARG A 760 21.25 35.78 -23.01
C ARG A 760 20.11 36.11 -22.07
N LYS A 761 20.11 35.50 -20.88
CA LYS A 761 19.08 35.66 -19.86
C LYS A 761 19.63 35.29 -18.48
N VAL A 762 19.26 36.05 -17.46
CA VAL A 762 19.46 35.68 -16.05
C VAL A 762 18.09 35.40 -15.43
N ILE A 763 17.98 34.32 -14.67
CA ILE A 763 16.78 33.93 -13.94
C ILE A 763 17.12 34.00 -12.46
N VAL A 764 16.55 34.98 -11.77
CA VAL A 764 16.74 35.19 -10.33
C VAL A 764 15.49 34.74 -9.60
N ARG A 765 15.68 34.05 -8.48
CA ARG A 765 14.66 33.81 -7.47
C ARG A 765 15.30 34.07 -6.11
N ALA A 766 15.30 35.32 -5.68
CA ALA A 766 15.84 35.66 -4.38
C ALA A 766 15.09 34.93 -3.24
N PRO A 767 15.78 34.60 -2.14
CA PRO A 767 17.22 34.72 -1.93
C PRO A 767 18.02 33.47 -2.38
N LYS A 768 17.39 32.47 -3.02
CA LYS A 768 17.94 31.10 -3.11
C LYS A 768 18.63 30.72 -4.41
N LEU A 769 18.30 31.36 -5.54
CA LEU A 769 18.75 30.88 -6.85
C LEU A 769 19.05 32.01 -7.84
N VAL A 770 20.19 31.89 -8.54
CA VAL A 770 20.48 32.62 -9.78
C VAL A 770 20.88 31.61 -10.85
N ASN A 771 20.21 31.58 -11.99
CA ASN A 771 20.59 30.74 -13.13
C ASN A 771 20.86 31.61 -14.36
N ILE A 772 22.08 31.52 -14.87
CA ILE A 772 22.57 32.31 -16.01
C ILE A 772 22.54 31.43 -17.25
N VAL A 773 21.89 31.94 -18.30
CA VAL A 773 21.84 31.33 -19.63
C VAL A 773 22.81 32.10 -20.53
N PRO A 774 23.97 31.51 -20.88
CA PRO A 774 24.92 32.13 -21.82
C PRO A 774 24.33 32.23 -23.23
N ALA A 775 24.84 33.17 -24.01
CA ALA A 775 24.49 33.45 -25.40
C ALA A 775 24.96 32.35 -26.36
#